data_AF-A0A8H3E4A3-F1
#
_entry.id   AF-A0A8H3E4A3-F1
#
_cell.length_a   1.000
_cell.length_b   1.000
_cell.length_c   1.000
_cell.angle_alpha   90.00
_cell.angle_beta   90.00
_cell.angle_gamma   90.00
#
_symmetry.space_group_name_H-M   'P 1'
#
loop_
_entity.id
_entity.type
_entity.pdbx_description
1 polymer ?
#
loop_
_entity_poly.entity_id
_entity_poly.type
_entity_poly.pdbx_seq_one_letter_code
_entity_poly.pdbx_strand_id
1 'polypeptide(L)'
;MPKRRATTSASTRARSSKRIKFDSFGALNETDSLPPAHVAAKQRLEPSSTGASVRPPRRVNGVPSLVSYAAKVFATHFKTLYIPESENLRIDGPAMRKRLSDLPDTLIPRLLLLLREHCPNYLRPEIITTYFLRGRHIRLSGNLPGVNTKVLNAIGARHNAGGVISTLDLTQLPGISDQTFAKIVARLPQLERLSLRGCSKAGPMVLQAVASNCPRLRILNMNYTIVTPRSIFPVLLECRELEVLKIAGVPKLVSGCVPLLVKSYLEENPDAEVPMFTSLRSLKIRETNLSDSDIATFISHCPNLATLDISSTPIKKIPIVSPFPPLKKLCLNSTRVSGTNLVNLLEHCPGLEVLYLGANGRTTGAALSGSDSLTDGLLRDITDALAECPNIRSVSLVSNPRLGAGGSLGRALHDFIQRVGRRCENLNFENVPQLRSGDLEGLLRSSYDDQPSSLRYLNLARTGVNGDAAMFIAACPKLEILNLAATRFGKEELFTILECCPDLVELDLTSCRSISVQDRRGFFEIQRLQWKLALIDELEEKSRREPLVLPKRINLSVLPEFAYRRVSLTGTWDPDPSHTILLGPRTRDNVLGYHIISPLIRGDGSSSILVNRGFISRDNLERAKQALTGARPDIPKIAGLVADAAAQGKVQIEGMLTSPAKRNTFTPDNKPEVGEWYWVDTKAMAEVASGQNGDVQPVLVDELFAGDGAEASRRSSRGIPIGRPPEIELRNMHATYAATWYSLSAATAFMFAVLVRRGRGGKDPKFIRRMT
;
A
#
# COMPACT_ATOMS: atom_id res chain seq x y z
N MET A 1 -62.60 -29.46 47.54
CA MET A 1 -61.68 -30.34 48.31
C MET A 1 -60.92 -31.28 47.35
N PRO A 2 -59.75 -31.80 47.72
CA PRO A 2 -58.61 -31.98 46.81
C PRO A 2 -58.33 -33.43 46.31
N LYS A 3 -57.36 -33.55 45.38
CA LYS A 3 -56.47 -34.69 45.01
C LYS A 3 -57.05 -35.90 44.22
N ARG A 4 -56.47 -36.20 43.03
CA ARG A 4 -55.47 -37.29 42.78
C ARG A 4 -55.12 -37.54 41.29
N ARG A 5 -53.79 -37.63 41.05
CA ARG A 5 -52.93 -38.37 40.07
C ARG A 5 -53.48 -38.97 38.73
N ALA A 6 -52.90 -38.46 37.63
CA ALA A 6 -52.05 -39.08 36.58
C ALA A 6 -52.45 -40.37 35.82
N THR A 7 -52.52 -40.33 34.48
CA THR A 7 -51.49 -40.80 33.48
C THR A 7 -52.05 -40.99 32.05
N THR A 8 -51.14 -40.99 31.06
CA THR A 8 -51.24 -41.38 29.62
C THR A 8 -51.81 -40.32 28.64
N SER A 9 -51.33 -40.10 27.41
CA SER A 9 -50.16 -40.53 26.61
C SER A 9 -50.05 -39.53 25.42
N ALA A 10 -48.84 -39.22 24.97
CA ALA A 10 -48.60 -38.22 23.91
C ALA A 10 -48.31 -38.89 22.55
N SER A 11 -49.00 -38.44 21.50
CA SER A 11 -48.73 -38.78 20.09
C SER A 11 -48.54 -37.50 19.25
N THR A 12 -47.28 -37.29 18.84
CA THR A 12 -46.78 -36.78 17.55
C THR A 12 -47.50 -35.64 16.80
N ARG A 13 -46.80 -34.49 16.68
CA ARG A 13 -46.86 -33.61 15.49
C ARG A 13 -45.46 -33.20 15.04
N ALA A 14 -45.23 -33.34 13.74
CA ALA A 14 -43.95 -33.21 13.04
C ALA A 14 -43.29 -31.83 13.20
N ARG A 15 -41.97 -31.83 13.43
CA ARG A 15 -41.14 -30.61 13.49
C ARG A 15 -40.75 -30.15 12.10
N SER A 16 -41.22 -28.95 11.75
CA SER A 16 -40.75 -28.11 10.64
C SER A 16 -39.21 -27.94 10.67
N SER A 17 -38.58 -28.17 9.53
CA SER A 17 -37.14 -28.00 9.29
C SER A 17 -36.76 -26.52 9.42
N LYS A 18 -35.95 -26.19 10.42
CA LYS A 18 -35.40 -24.83 10.60
C LYS A 18 -34.49 -24.47 9.42
N ARG A 19 -34.88 -23.46 8.66
CA ARG A 19 -34.06 -22.76 7.65
C ARG A 19 -32.78 -22.26 8.32
N ILE A 20 -31.62 -22.79 7.91
CA ILE A 20 -30.30 -22.32 8.35
C ILE A 20 -30.14 -20.88 7.83
N LYS A 21 -29.93 -19.91 8.71
CA LYS A 21 -29.60 -18.52 8.36
C LYS A 21 -28.10 -18.43 8.06
N PHE A 22 -27.74 -17.85 6.90
CA PHE A 22 -26.40 -17.83 6.31
C PHE A 22 -25.72 -16.44 6.36
N ASP A 23 -26.17 -15.54 7.24
CA ASP A 23 -25.97 -14.08 7.09
C ASP A 23 -24.55 -13.56 7.45
N SER A 24 -23.56 -14.41 7.74
CA SER A 24 -22.16 -13.99 7.91
C SER A 24 -21.13 -14.99 7.35
N PHE A 25 -21.50 -15.78 6.35
CA PHE A 25 -20.63 -16.81 5.78
C PHE A 25 -19.81 -16.25 4.60
N GLY A 26 -18.48 -16.20 4.75
CA GLY A 26 -17.57 -15.97 3.63
C GLY A 26 -16.85 -14.62 3.52
N ALA A 27 -16.77 -13.82 4.60
CA ALA A 27 -15.91 -12.64 4.64
C ALA A 27 -14.46 -12.98 4.25
N LEU A 28 -13.78 -12.05 3.56
CA LEU A 28 -12.33 -12.14 3.29
C LEU A 28 -11.61 -12.34 4.62
N ASN A 29 -10.83 -13.42 4.75
CA ASN A 29 -9.95 -13.63 5.88
C ASN A 29 -8.50 -13.54 5.38
N GLU A 30 -7.60 -12.99 6.20
CA GLU A 30 -6.21 -12.64 5.84
C GLU A 30 -5.36 -13.82 5.31
N THR A 31 -5.90 -15.02 5.44
CA THR A 31 -5.29 -16.31 5.12
C THR A 31 -5.76 -16.90 3.78
N ASP A 32 -6.79 -16.32 3.16
CA ASP A 32 -7.37 -16.85 1.90
C ASP A 32 -6.62 -16.39 0.64
N SER A 33 -5.79 -15.36 0.75
CA SER A 33 -4.99 -14.81 -0.36
C SER A 33 -3.70 -14.13 0.12
N LEU A 34 -2.67 -14.90 0.53
CA LEU A 34 -1.30 -14.38 0.66
C LEU A 34 -0.25 -15.48 0.38
N PRO A 35 0.97 -15.16 -0.12
CA PRO A 35 1.60 -13.81 -0.26
C PRO A 35 2.14 -13.50 -1.69
N PRO A 36 2.47 -12.23 -2.07
CA PRO A 36 3.63 -11.46 -1.57
C PRO A 36 3.23 -10.17 -0.84
N ALA A 37 4.09 -9.73 0.07
CA ALA A 37 3.99 -8.52 0.91
C ALA A 37 3.51 -7.24 0.18
N HIS A 38 3.68 -7.17 -1.14
CA HIS A 38 3.29 -6.02 -1.96
C HIS A 38 1.78 -5.86 -2.28
N VAL A 39 0.92 -6.86 -2.06
CA VAL A 39 -0.51 -6.77 -2.47
C VAL A 39 -1.42 -6.26 -1.36
N ALA A 40 -1.06 -6.45 -0.09
CA ALA A 40 -1.81 -5.91 1.06
C ALA A 40 -1.89 -4.38 1.01
N ALA A 41 -0.81 -3.72 0.57
CA ALA A 41 -0.73 -2.27 0.41
C ALA A 41 -1.60 -1.69 -0.72
N LYS A 42 -2.21 -2.52 -1.61
CA LYS A 42 -2.90 -2.04 -2.82
C LYS A 42 -4.43 -2.22 -2.83
N GLN A 43 -5.02 -2.97 -1.90
CA GLN A 43 -6.45 -3.33 -1.95
C GLN A 43 -7.34 -2.73 -0.86
N ARG A 44 -6.86 -1.79 -0.04
CA ARG A 44 -7.70 -1.04 0.91
C ARG A 44 -7.84 0.43 0.49
N LEU A 45 -8.71 0.67 -0.51
CA LEU A 45 -9.21 1.99 -0.87
C LEU A 45 -10.72 2.15 -0.58
N GLU A 46 -11.30 1.24 0.20
CA GLU A 46 -12.62 1.49 0.82
C GLU A 46 -12.45 2.02 2.25
N PRO A 47 -13.36 2.89 2.73
CA PRO A 47 -13.28 3.49 4.06
C PRO A 47 -13.54 2.43 5.13
N SER A 48 -12.49 1.67 5.45
CA SER A 48 -12.41 0.84 6.64
C SER A 48 -12.19 1.75 7.86
N SER A 49 -12.83 1.40 8.98
CA SER A 49 -12.66 2.03 10.30
C SER A 49 -11.23 1.92 10.87
N THR A 50 -10.28 1.37 10.12
CA THR A 50 -8.87 1.26 10.47
C THR A 50 -8.22 2.65 10.55
N GLY A 51 -7.50 2.87 11.66
CA GLY A 51 -6.69 4.06 11.95
C GLY A 51 -5.25 3.96 11.43
N ALA A 52 -4.98 3.04 10.49
CA ALA A 52 -3.65 2.85 9.94
C ALA A 52 -3.19 4.07 9.12
N SER A 53 -1.96 4.50 9.37
CA SER A 53 -1.26 5.47 8.54
C SER A 53 -0.56 4.73 7.41
N VAL A 54 -0.68 5.23 6.19
CA VAL A 54 -0.09 4.61 5.00
C VAL A 54 0.63 5.68 4.20
N ARG A 55 1.84 5.38 3.74
CA ARG A 55 2.56 6.21 2.76
C ARG A 55 2.83 5.42 1.49
N PRO A 56 2.93 6.07 0.31
CA PRO A 56 3.39 5.37 -0.88
C PRO A 56 4.79 4.79 -0.62
N PRO A 57 5.10 3.58 -1.13
CA PRO A 57 6.45 3.04 -1.08
C PRO A 57 7.43 4.06 -1.65
N ARG A 58 8.64 4.17 -1.07
CA ARG A 58 9.72 4.99 -1.61
C ARG A 58 10.00 4.53 -3.03
N ARG A 59 9.41 5.21 -4.01
CA ARG A 59 9.56 4.84 -5.41
C ARG A 59 10.91 5.33 -5.88
N VAL A 60 11.81 4.40 -6.18
CA VAL A 60 13.05 4.72 -6.89
C VAL A 60 12.74 5.32 -8.27
N ASN A 61 11.57 5.05 -8.87
CA ASN A 61 11.07 5.72 -10.08
C ASN A 61 9.53 5.77 -10.10
N GLY A 62 8.95 6.96 -9.88
CA GLY A 62 7.57 7.13 -9.45
C GLY A 62 6.60 7.75 -10.45
N VAL A 63 6.18 6.99 -11.47
CA VAL A 63 5.03 7.37 -12.32
C VAL A 63 4.06 6.17 -12.44
N PRO A 64 2.76 6.29 -12.09
CA PRO A 64 1.76 5.28 -12.45
C PRO A 64 1.78 5.06 -13.96
N SER A 65 1.68 3.81 -14.43
CA SER A 65 1.64 3.56 -15.88
C SER A 65 0.50 4.33 -16.54
N LEU A 66 0.69 4.79 -17.79
CA LEU A 66 -0.35 5.45 -18.57
C LEU A 66 -1.65 4.62 -18.59
N VAL A 67 -1.52 3.30 -18.70
CA VAL A 67 -2.64 2.34 -18.63
C VAL A 67 -3.42 2.45 -17.31
N SER A 68 -2.72 2.61 -16.18
CA SER A 68 -3.36 2.77 -14.87
C SER A 68 -4.14 4.07 -14.76
N TYR A 69 -3.58 5.15 -15.31
CA TYR A 69 -4.22 6.46 -15.34
C TYR A 69 -5.44 6.45 -16.28
N ALA A 70 -5.26 5.95 -17.50
CA ALA A 70 -6.32 5.84 -18.50
C ALA A 70 -7.49 4.97 -18.02
N ALA A 71 -7.24 3.84 -17.36
CA ALA A 71 -8.29 2.99 -16.81
C ALA A 71 -9.12 3.71 -15.72
N LYS A 72 -8.47 4.52 -14.88
CA LYS A 72 -9.15 5.31 -13.85
C LYS A 72 -10.00 6.41 -14.47
N VAL A 73 -9.43 7.19 -15.41
CA VAL A 73 -10.16 8.23 -16.14
C VAL A 73 -11.37 7.62 -16.88
N PHE A 74 -11.17 6.51 -17.59
CA PHE A 74 -12.25 5.79 -18.25
C PHE A 74 -13.38 5.42 -17.28
N ALA A 75 -13.04 4.82 -16.12
CA ALA A 75 -14.05 4.41 -15.15
C ALA A 75 -14.79 5.59 -14.50
N THR A 76 -14.09 6.69 -14.19
CA THR A 76 -14.70 7.92 -13.63
C THR A 76 -15.67 8.57 -14.62
N HIS A 77 -15.37 8.51 -15.91
CA HIS A 77 -16.18 9.12 -16.97
C HIS A 77 -17.12 8.15 -17.68
N PHE A 78 -17.21 6.88 -17.27
CA PHE A 78 -17.98 5.85 -17.98
C PHE A 78 -19.45 6.20 -18.22
N LYS A 79 -20.08 6.94 -17.29
CA LYS A 79 -21.46 7.42 -17.41
C LYS A 79 -21.73 8.28 -18.65
N THR A 80 -20.72 8.98 -19.19
CA THR A 80 -20.89 9.84 -20.37
C THR A 80 -21.22 9.03 -21.62
N LEU A 81 -20.94 7.73 -21.62
CA LEU A 81 -21.28 6.82 -22.72
C LEU A 81 -22.80 6.53 -22.81
N TYR A 82 -23.57 6.81 -21.75
CA TYR A 82 -25.03 6.61 -21.71
C TYR A 82 -25.82 7.86 -22.04
N ILE A 83 -25.24 9.04 -21.83
CA ILE A 83 -25.82 10.35 -22.16
C ILE A 83 -24.79 11.08 -23.01
N PRO A 84 -24.57 10.65 -24.27
CA PRO A 84 -23.48 11.17 -25.06
C PRO A 84 -23.84 12.51 -25.70
N GLU A 85 -22.86 13.41 -25.80
CA GLU A 85 -22.96 14.65 -26.59
C GLU A 85 -22.94 14.39 -28.11
N SER A 86 -22.62 13.15 -28.54
CA SER A 86 -22.50 12.73 -29.94
C SER A 86 -22.89 11.25 -30.12
N GLU A 87 -23.57 10.89 -31.21
CA GLU A 87 -23.93 9.50 -31.52
C GLU A 87 -22.73 8.53 -31.54
N ASN A 88 -21.54 9.03 -31.90
CA ASN A 88 -20.30 8.26 -31.94
C ASN A 88 -19.79 7.81 -30.56
N LEU A 89 -20.27 8.45 -29.48
CA LEU A 89 -19.90 8.14 -28.10
C LEU A 89 -20.95 7.30 -27.36
N ARG A 90 -22.07 6.97 -28.01
CA ARG A 90 -23.12 6.13 -27.43
C ARG A 90 -22.61 4.72 -27.18
N ILE A 91 -22.84 4.17 -25.99
CA ILE A 91 -22.35 2.84 -25.60
C ILE A 91 -22.85 1.70 -26.51
N ASP A 92 -24.03 1.86 -27.11
CA ASP A 92 -24.61 0.91 -28.06
C ASP A 92 -24.27 1.25 -29.53
N GLY A 93 -23.56 2.35 -29.77
CA GLY A 93 -23.15 2.80 -31.09
C GLY A 93 -22.04 1.91 -31.69
N PRO A 94 -21.98 1.75 -33.02
CA PRO A 94 -21.05 0.84 -33.68
C PRO A 94 -19.57 1.19 -33.43
N ALA A 95 -19.24 2.48 -33.39
CA ALA A 95 -17.88 2.95 -33.11
C ALA A 95 -17.43 2.62 -31.68
N MET A 96 -18.24 2.92 -30.67
CA MET A 96 -17.92 2.61 -29.28
C MET A 96 -17.89 1.10 -29.04
N ARG A 97 -18.81 0.35 -29.66
CA ARG A 97 -18.82 -1.11 -29.63
C ARG A 97 -17.48 -1.67 -30.10
N LYS A 98 -16.99 -1.20 -31.26
CA LYS A 98 -15.67 -1.58 -31.78
C LYS A 98 -14.54 -1.24 -30.79
N ARG A 99 -14.50 -0.01 -30.27
CA ARG A 99 -13.45 0.41 -29.31
C ARG A 99 -13.44 -0.41 -28.03
N LEU A 100 -14.60 -0.72 -27.47
CA LEU A 100 -14.72 -1.58 -26.29
C LEU A 100 -14.31 -3.03 -26.64
N SER A 101 -14.68 -3.52 -27.83
CA SER A 101 -14.22 -4.81 -28.36
C SER A 101 -12.71 -4.84 -28.65
N ASP A 102 -12.03 -3.72 -28.83
CA ASP A 102 -10.57 -3.68 -29.03
C ASP A 102 -9.79 -3.60 -27.70
N LEU A 103 -10.46 -3.38 -26.55
CA LEU A 103 -9.77 -3.33 -25.25
C LEU A 103 -9.09 -4.68 -24.92
N PRO A 104 -7.84 -4.69 -24.43
CA PRO A 104 -7.17 -5.91 -24.02
C PRO A 104 -7.92 -6.65 -22.89
N ASP A 105 -8.07 -7.96 -23.04
CA ASP A 105 -8.75 -8.81 -22.05
C ASP A 105 -8.10 -8.74 -20.66
N THR A 106 -6.78 -8.52 -20.60
CA THR A 106 -6.03 -8.39 -19.35
C THR A 106 -6.45 -7.18 -18.50
N LEU A 107 -7.09 -6.18 -19.10
CA LEU A 107 -7.57 -4.99 -18.40
C LEU A 107 -8.99 -5.18 -17.83
N ILE A 108 -9.77 -6.14 -18.34
CA ILE A 108 -11.18 -6.30 -17.98
C ILE A 108 -11.40 -6.47 -16.47
N PRO A 109 -10.69 -7.36 -15.75
CA PRO A 109 -10.91 -7.52 -14.31
C PRO A 109 -10.68 -6.22 -13.54
N ARG A 110 -9.68 -5.43 -13.97
CA ARG A 110 -9.35 -4.13 -13.36
C ARG A 110 -10.42 -3.09 -13.69
N LEU A 111 -10.89 -3.04 -14.92
CA LEU A 111 -11.95 -2.12 -15.34
C LEU A 111 -13.26 -2.41 -14.62
N LEU A 112 -13.68 -3.68 -14.51
CA LEU A 112 -14.89 -4.05 -13.76
C LEU A 112 -14.83 -3.62 -12.29
N LEU A 113 -13.67 -3.75 -11.64
CA LEU A 113 -13.46 -3.26 -10.28
C LEU A 113 -13.59 -1.73 -10.18
N LEU A 114 -12.95 -0.99 -11.08
CA LEU A 114 -13.03 0.48 -11.11
C LEU A 114 -14.44 0.98 -11.47
N LEU A 115 -15.14 0.29 -12.36
CA LEU A 115 -16.52 0.60 -12.74
C LEU A 115 -17.49 0.32 -11.59
N ARG A 116 -17.28 -0.75 -10.82
CA ARG A 116 -18.02 -1.01 -9.58
C ARG A 116 -17.87 0.15 -8.59
N GLU A 117 -16.66 0.67 -8.44
CA GLU A 117 -16.33 1.75 -7.51
C GLU A 117 -16.91 3.10 -7.94
N HIS A 118 -16.73 3.48 -9.22
CA HIS A 118 -17.06 4.82 -9.69
C HIS A 118 -18.43 4.94 -10.38
N CYS A 119 -18.94 3.87 -11.00
CA CYS A 119 -20.15 3.88 -11.83
C CYS A 119 -21.03 2.62 -11.63
N PRO A 120 -21.38 2.20 -10.39
CA PRO A 120 -22.08 0.94 -10.14
C PRO A 120 -23.44 0.83 -10.85
N ASN A 121 -24.19 1.93 -10.94
CA ASN A 121 -25.54 1.94 -11.54
C ASN A 121 -25.55 1.78 -13.06
N TYR A 122 -24.40 1.88 -13.72
CA TYR A 122 -24.27 1.78 -15.17
C TYR A 122 -23.82 0.38 -15.61
N LEU A 123 -23.37 -0.49 -14.70
CA LEU A 123 -23.04 -1.88 -15.01
C LEU A 123 -24.31 -2.73 -15.16
N ARG A 124 -24.92 -2.70 -16.35
CA ARG A 124 -26.10 -3.50 -16.69
C ARG A 124 -25.70 -4.90 -17.23
N PRO A 125 -26.55 -5.93 -17.04
CA PRO A 125 -26.30 -7.29 -17.54
C PRO A 125 -25.92 -7.35 -19.04
N GLU A 126 -26.57 -6.53 -19.86
CA GLU A 126 -26.37 -6.47 -21.32
C GLU A 126 -24.96 -6.00 -21.66
N ILE A 127 -24.42 -5.06 -20.89
CA ILE A 127 -23.10 -4.48 -21.09
C ILE A 127 -22.01 -5.47 -20.66
N ILE A 128 -22.23 -6.14 -19.52
CA ILE A 128 -21.32 -7.17 -19.04
C ILE A 128 -21.22 -8.30 -20.07
N THR A 129 -22.37 -8.79 -20.53
CA THR A 129 -22.42 -9.90 -21.51
C THR A 129 -21.86 -9.54 -22.88
N THR A 130 -22.00 -8.28 -23.32
CA THR A 130 -21.55 -7.85 -24.65
C THR A 130 -20.06 -7.51 -24.67
N TYR A 131 -19.54 -6.88 -23.62
CA TYR A 131 -18.21 -6.26 -23.66
C TYR A 131 -17.19 -6.84 -22.69
N PHE A 132 -17.64 -7.40 -21.56
CA PHE A 132 -16.75 -7.78 -20.46
C PHE A 132 -16.67 -9.29 -20.20
N LEU A 133 -17.64 -10.09 -20.67
CA LEU A 133 -17.49 -11.53 -20.76
C LEU A 133 -16.65 -11.84 -22.00
N ARG A 134 -15.33 -11.92 -21.86
CA ARG A 134 -14.39 -12.38 -22.91
C ARG A 134 -13.01 -12.65 -22.31
N GLY A 135 -12.16 -13.30 -23.09
CA GLY A 135 -10.82 -13.74 -22.69
C GLY A 135 -10.82 -15.07 -21.93
N ARG A 136 -9.62 -15.50 -21.52
CA ARG A 136 -9.40 -16.79 -20.84
C ARG A 136 -9.73 -16.78 -19.35
N HIS A 137 -9.78 -15.60 -18.73
CA HIS A 137 -9.98 -15.42 -17.30
C HIS A 137 -11.22 -14.58 -17.03
N ILE A 138 -12.29 -15.23 -16.58
CA ILE A 138 -13.54 -14.57 -16.21
C ILE A 138 -13.61 -14.50 -14.69
N ARG A 139 -13.76 -13.27 -14.16
CA ARG A 139 -13.98 -13.03 -12.73
C ARG A 139 -15.20 -12.18 -12.51
N LEU A 140 -16.20 -12.74 -11.84
CA LEU A 140 -17.43 -12.05 -11.45
C LEU A 140 -17.68 -12.30 -9.97
N SER A 141 -18.18 -11.28 -9.28
CA SER A 141 -18.53 -11.38 -7.87
C SER A 141 -19.95 -10.87 -7.67
N GLY A 142 -20.66 -11.38 -6.67
CA GLY A 142 -22.02 -10.93 -6.37
C GLY A 142 -22.11 -9.48 -5.87
N ASN A 143 -20.98 -8.86 -5.51
CA ASN A 143 -20.93 -7.42 -5.25
C ASN A 143 -20.84 -6.55 -6.51
N LEU A 144 -20.69 -7.15 -7.69
CA LEU A 144 -20.66 -6.44 -8.95
C LEU A 144 -22.10 -6.24 -9.45
N PRO A 145 -22.58 -5.00 -9.58
CA PRO A 145 -23.92 -4.72 -10.10
C PRO A 145 -24.12 -5.34 -11.50
N GLY A 146 -25.33 -5.80 -11.79
CA GLY A 146 -25.68 -6.41 -13.07
C GLY A 146 -25.31 -7.88 -13.23
N VAL A 147 -24.53 -8.48 -12.32
CA VAL A 147 -24.25 -9.93 -12.36
C VAL A 147 -25.48 -10.72 -11.90
N ASN A 148 -26.06 -11.49 -12.81
CA ASN A 148 -27.24 -12.32 -12.55
C ASN A 148 -27.20 -13.62 -13.37
N THR A 149 -28.22 -14.47 -13.22
CA THR A 149 -28.32 -15.76 -13.93
C THR A 149 -28.23 -15.63 -15.45
N LYS A 150 -28.74 -14.53 -16.05
CA LYS A 150 -28.64 -14.31 -17.50
C LYS A 150 -27.19 -14.08 -17.93
N VAL A 151 -26.45 -13.25 -17.19
CA VAL A 151 -25.01 -13.02 -17.42
C VAL A 151 -24.24 -14.33 -17.32
N LEU A 152 -24.50 -15.09 -16.26
CA LEU A 152 -23.83 -16.37 -16.02
C LEU A 152 -24.12 -17.39 -17.14
N ASN A 153 -25.37 -17.52 -17.59
CA ASN A 153 -25.73 -18.45 -18.66
C ASN A 153 -25.12 -18.10 -20.03
N ALA A 154 -24.69 -16.85 -20.23
CA ALA A 154 -24.00 -16.43 -21.44
C ALA A 154 -22.55 -16.93 -21.50
N ILE A 155 -21.95 -17.28 -20.35
CA ILE A 155 -20.59 -17.84 -20.26
C ILE A 155 -20.55 -19.15 -21.05
N GLY A 156 -19.64 -19.22 -22.02
CA GLY A 156 -19.48 -20.35 -22.92
C GLY A 156 -20.57 -20.53 -24.00
N ALA A 157 -21.67 -19.76 -23.97
CA ALA A 157 -22.77 -19.89 -24.94
C ALA A 157 -22.69 -18.91 -26.13
N ARG A 158 -22.23 -17.68 -25.89
CA ARG A 158 -22.17 -16.61 -26.91
C ARG A 158 -20.80 -16.47 -27.59
N HIS A 159 -19.80 -17.21 -27.13
CA HIS A 159 -18.42 -17.09 -27.58
C HIS A 159 -18.16 -17.98 -28.81
N ASN A 160 -18.42 -17.48 -30.01
CA ASN A 160 -17.90 -18.08 -31.24
C ASN A 160 -16.42 -17.69 -31.44
N ALA A 161 -15.59 -18.72 -31.64
CA ALA A 161 -14.25 -18.72 -32.22
C ALA A 161 -13.11 -18.01 -31.45
N GLY A 162 -12.47 -18.73 -30.51
CA GLY A 162 -11.04 -18.49 -30.18
C GLY A 162 -10.61 -18.47 -28.71
N GLY A 163 -11.50 -18.66 -27.72
CA GLY A 163 -11.17 -18.44 -26.31
C GLY A 163 -11.40 -19.65 -25.40
N VAL A 164 -10.37 -20.47 -25.22
CA VAL A 164 -10.26 -21.52 -24.20
C VAL A 164 -10.32 -20.88 -22.79
N ILE A 165 -11.51 -20.73 -22.20
CA ILE A 165 -11.65 -20.24 -20.82
C ILE A 165 -10.95 -21.23 -19.89
N SER A 166 -9.83 -20.80 -19.32
CA SER A 166 -9.03 -21.61 -18.41
C SER A 166 -9.26 -21.23 -16.95
N THR A 167 -9.81 -20.05 -16.66
CA THR A 167 -10.08 -19.60 -15.29
C THR A 167 -11.47 -18.99 -15.17
N LEU A 168 -12.25 -19.55 -14.26
CA LEU A 168 -13.58 -19.07 -13.90
C LEU A 168 -13.65 -18.83 -12.38
N ASP A 169 -13.80 -17.57 -12.00
CA ASP A 169 -13.95 -17.15 -10.62
C ASP A 169 -15.31 -16.46 -10.45
N LEU A 170 -16.27 -17.18 -9.86
CA LEU A 170 -17.62 -16.72 -9.60
C LEU A 170 -17.85 -16.74 -8.09
N THR A 171 -17.75 -15.59 -7.43
CA THR A 171 -17.74 -15.52 -5.97
C THR A 171 -18.96 -14.81 -5.40
N GLN A 172 -19.39 -15.21 -4.21
CA GLN A 172 -20.44 -14.52 -3.44
C GLN A 172 -21.77 -14.41 -4.21
N LEU A 173 -22.20 -15.48 -4.89
CA LEU A 173 -23.46 -15.53 -5.65
C LEU A 173 -24.49 -16.47 -4.98
N PRO A 174 -25.04 -16.12 -3.80
CA PRO A 174 -25.94 -16.99 -3.04
C PRO A 174 -27.29 -17.25 -3.72
N GLY A 175 -27.68 -16.39 -4.68
CA GLY A 175 -28.93 -16.51 -5.42
C GLY A 175 -28.91 -17.62 -6.48
N ILE A 176 -27.75 -17.94 -7.05
CA ILE A 176 -27.60 -18.80 -8.23
C ILE A 176 -27.65 -20.27 -7.84
N SER A 177 -28.40 -21.08 -8.59
CA SER A 177 -28.57 -22.51 -8.31
C SER A 177 -27.40 -23.37 -8.78
N ASP A 178 -27.21 -24.53 -8.14
CA ASP A 178 -26.21 -25.55 -8.52
C ASP A 178 -26.30 -25.94 -10.00
N GLN A 179 -27.52 -26.17 -10.49
CA GLN A 179 -27.78 -26.53 -11.88
C GLN A 179 -27.30 -25.47 -12.88
N THR A 180 -27.36 -24.18 -12.50
CA THR A 180 -26.85 -23.10 -13.35
C THR A 180 -25.33 -23.21 -13.49
N PHE A 181 -24.61 -23.40 -12.38
CA PHE A 181 -23.16 -23.59 -12.40
C PHE A 181 -22.76 -24.86 -13.18
N ALA A 182 -23.47 -25.96 -12.98
CA ALA A 182 -23.24 -27.21 -13.70
C ALA A 182 -23.36 -27.04 -15.22
N LYS A 183 -24.41 -26.37 -15.70
CA LYS A 183 -24.60 -26.06 -17.14
C LYS A 183 -23.49 -25.21 -17.72
N ILE A 184 -22.92 -24.31 -16.94
CA ILE A 184 -21.81 -23.44 -17.38
C ILE A 184 -20.54 -24.28 -17.47
N VAL A 185 -20.19 -25.00 -16.42
CA VAL A 185 -18.97 -25.83 -16.37
C VAL A 185 -18.96 -26.91 -17.45
N ALA A 186 -20.10 -27.51 -17.76
CA ALA A 186 -20.22 -28.51 -18.83
C ALA A 186 -19.82 -27.98 -20.23
N ARG A 187 -19.78 -26.65 -20.42
CA ARG A 187 -19.36 -26.02 -21.69
C ARG A 187 -17.87 -25.66 -21.72
N LEU A 188 -17.12 -25.92 -20.65
CA LEU A 188 -15.76 -25.42 -20.44
C LEU A 188 -14.73 -26.56 -20.29
N PRO A 189 -14.42 -27.31 -21.34
CA PRO A 189 -13.57 -28.50 -21.25
C PRO A 189 -12.09 -28.21 -20.93
N GLN A 190 -11.66 -26.96 -21.08
CA GLN A 190 -10.28 -26.51 -20.89
C GLN A 190 -10.07 -25.75 -19.58
N LEU A 191 -11.02 -25.88 -18.65
CA LEU A 191 -10.99 -25.16 -17.39
C LEU A 191 -9.87 -25.69 -16.48
N GLU A 192 -8.91 -24.83 -16.15
CA GLU A 192 -7.83 -25.14 -15.21
C GLU A 192 -8.14 -24.67 -13.78
N ARG A 193 -8.94 -23.60 -13.64
CA ARG A 193 -9.22 -22.98 -12.34
C ARG A 193 -10.69 -22.67 -12.20
N LEU A 194 -11.33 -23.25 -11.19
CA LEU A 194 -12.71 -22.98 -10.81
C LEU A 194 -12.76 -22.48 -9.36
N SER A 195 -13.41 -21.34 -9.14
CA SER A 195 -13.69 -20.82 -7.81
C SER A 195 -15.16 -20.42 -7.71
N LEU A 196 -15.88 -21.07 -6.81
CA LEU A 196 -17.29 -20.82 -6.48
C LEU A 196 -17.45 -20.37 -5.02
N ARG A 197 -16.42 -19.72 -4.47
CA ARG A 197 -16.40 -19.30 -3.06
C ARG A 197 -17.65 -18.50 -2.69
N GLY A 198 -18.30 -18.88 -1.59
CA GLY A 198 -19.48 -18.17 -1.07
C GLY A 198 -20.75 -18.33 -1.93
N CYS A 199 -20.72 -19.20 -2.95
CA CYS A 199 -21.93 -19.60 -3.67
C CYS A 199 -22.66 -20.68 -2.87
N SER A 200 -23.44 -20.27 -1.87
CA SER A 200 -24.05 -21.16 -0.86
C SER A 200 -24.97 -22.27 -1.42
N LYS A 201 -25.39 -22.17 -2.68
CA LYS A 201 -26.20 -23.19 -3.37
C LYS A 201 -25.39 -24.09 -4.32
N ALA A 202 -24.10 -23.83 -4.55
CA ALA A 202 -23.24 -24.69 -5.35
C ALA A 202 -22.94 -25.99 -4.59
N GLY A 203 -22.99 -27.13 -5.27
CA GLY A 203 -23.06 -28.44 -4.60
C GLY A 203 -22.69 -29.61 -5.51
N PRO A 204 -23.39 -30.75 -5.38
CA PRO A 204 -23.03 -31.97 -6.12
C PRO A 204 -23.15 -31.88 -7.64
N MET A 205 -24.12 -31.13 -8.19
CA MET A 205 -24.35 -31.12 -9.64
C MET A 205 -23.20 -30.46 -10.38
N VAL A 206 -22.65 -29.36 -9.83
CA VAL A 206 -21.49 -28.70 -10.45
C VAL A 206 -20.25 -29.57 -10.37
N LEU A 207 -20.01 -30.28 -9.26
CA LEU A 207 -18.85 -31.17 -9.15
C LEU A 207 -18.96 -32.40 -10.05
N GLN A 208 -20.17 -32.94 -10.26
CA GLN A 208 -20.39 -33.98 -11.27
C GLN A 208 -20.04 -33.47 -12.67
N ALA A 209 -20.48 -32.25 -13.01
CA ALA A 209 -20.15 -31.63 -14.28
C ALA A 209 -18.65 -31.37 -14.43
N VAL A 210 -17.95 -30.95 -13.36
CA VAL A 210 -16.49 -30.82 -13.34
C VAL A 210 -15.83 -32.15 -13.64
N ALA A 211 -16.15 -33.21 -12.89
CA ALA A 211 -15.54 -34.52 -13.07
C ALA A 211 -15.73 -35.06 -14.50
N SER A 212 -16.91 -34.84 -15.09
CA SER A 212 -17.24 -35.38 -16.42
C SER A 212 -16.66 -34.56 -17.58
N ASN A 213 -16.35 -33.27 -17.40
CA ASN A 213 -16.05 -32.37 -18.52
C ASN A 213 -14.72 -31.62 -18.40
N CYS A 214 -14.11 -31.52 -17.21
CA CYS A 214 -12.95 -30.64 -16.97
C CYS A 214 -11.71 -31.40 -16.48
N PRO A 215 -11.10 -32.29 -17.28
CA PRO A 215 -9.98 -33.13 -16.85
C PRO A 215 -8.68 -32.35 -16.53
N ARG A 216 -8.53 -31.15 -17.10
CA ARG A 216 -7.36 -30.25 -16.91
C ARG A 216 -7.46 -29.37 -15.65
N LEU A 217 -8.42 -29.64 -14.77
CA LEU A 217 -8.64 -28.79 -13.61
C LEU A 217 -7.48 -28.92 -12.61
N ARG A 218 -6.81 -27.80 -12.35
CA ARG A 218 -5.67 -27.69 -11.42
C ARG A 218 -6.05 -27.03 -10.09
N ILE A 219 -7.00 -26.11 -10.10
CA ILE A 219 -7.43 -25.39 -8.89
C ILE A 219 -8.94 -25.46 -8.75
N LEU A 220 -9.41 -26.01 -7.63
CA LEU A 220 -10.80 -26.04 -7.25
C LEU A 220 -11.01 -25.35 -5.90
N ASN A 221 -11.85 -24.32 -5.89
CA ASN A 221 -12.25 -23.62 -4.68
C ASN A 221 -13.77 -23.66 -4.50
N MET A 222 -14.20 -24.47 -3.53
CA MET A 222 -15.59 -24.68 -3.13
C MET A 222 -15.82 -24.23 -1.68
N ASN A 223 -15.04 -23.26 -1.19
CA ASN A 223 -15.23 -22.72 0.15
C ASN A 223 -16.65 -22.15 0.32
N TYR A 224 -17.27 -22.44 1.45
CA TYR A 224 -18.59 -21.92 1.84
C TYR A 224 -19.71 -22.32 0.87
N THR A 225 -19.69 -23.60 0.45
CA THR A 225 -20.67 -24.23 -0.45
C THR A 225 -21.32 -25.45 0.22
N ILE A 226 -22.20 -26.17 -0.48
CA ILE A 226 -22.95 -27.33 0.04
C ILE A 226 -22.54 -28.67 -0.58
N VAL A 227 -21.29 -28.76 -1.07
CA VAL A 227 -20.68 -29.98 -1.60
C VAL A 227 -20.66 -31.11 -0.57
N THR A 228 -20.68 -32.35 -1.04
CA THR A 228 -20.63 -33.57 -0.21
C THR A 228 -19.34 -34.34 -0.47
N PRO A 229 -18.89 -35.20 0.48
CA PRO A 229 -17.76 -36.11 0.24
C PRO A 229 -17.93 -36.91 -1.06
N ARG A 230 -19.10 -37.53 -1.25
CA ARG A 230 -19.47 -38.28 -2.47
C ARG A 230 -19.37 -37.48 -3.76
N SER A 231 -19.58 -36.15 -3.72
CA SER A 231 -19.43 -35.30 -4.91
C SER A 231 -18.00 -34.83 -5.17
N ILE A 232 -17.15 -34.79 -4.13
CA ILE A 232 -15.74 -34.37 -4.26
C ILE A 232 -14.88 -35.50 -4.81
N PHE A 233 -15.18 -36.74 -4.41
CA PHE A 233 -14.33 -37.88 -4.74
C PHE A 233 -14.22 -38.18 -6.25
N PRO A 234 -15.30 -38.14 -7.07
CA PRO A 234 -15.18 -38.25 -8.51
C PRO A 234 -14.26 -37.18 -9.13
N VAL A 235 -14.25 -35.96 -8.58
CA VAL A 235 -13.34 -34.91 -9.06
C VAL A 235 -11.89 -35.28 -8.78
N LEU A 236 -11.59 -35.89 -7.61
CA LEU A 236 -10.23 -36.35 -7.30
C LEU A 236 -9.78 -37.51 -8.20
N LEU A 237 -10.70 -38.38 -8.61
CA LEU A 237 -10.40 -39.50 -9.52
C LEU A 237 -10.18 -39.04 -10.97
N GLU A 238 -11.07 -38.19 -11.48
CA GLU A 238 -11.07 -37.77 -12.90
C GLU A 238 -10.10 -36.61 -13.17
N CYS A 239 -9.99 -35.64 -12.26
CA CYS A 239 -9.12 -34.46 -12.44
C CYS A 239 -7.71 -34.75 -11.90
N ARG A 240 -6.96 -35.60 -12.61
CA ARG A 240 -5.61 -36.05 -12.20
C ARG A 240 -4.57 -34.94 -12.10
N GLU A 241 -4.81 -33.79 -12.72
CA GLU A 241 -3.95 -32.60 -12.65
C GLU A 241 -4.30 -31.67 -11.48
N LEU A 242 -5.23 -32.04 -10.59
CA LEU A 242 -5.67 -31.18 -9.50
C LEU A 242 -4.54 -30.94 -8.49
N GLU A 243 -4.09 -29.69 -8.40
CA GLU A 243 -3.01 -29.24 -7.53
C GLU A 243 -3.52 -28.60 -6.23
N VAL A 244 -4.68 -27.93 -6.28
CA VAL A 244 -5.20 -27.13 -5.17
C VAL A 244 -6.68 -27.42 -4.95
N LEU A 245 -7.02 -27.93 -3.76
CA LEU A 245 -8.39 -28.14 -3.31
C LEU A 245 -8.68 -27.28 -2.08
N LYS A 246 -9.68 -26.39 -2.19
CA LYS A 246 -10.17 -25.57 -1.08
C LYS A 246 -11.65 -25.87 -0.81
N ILE A 247 -11.94 -26.37 0.39
CA ILE A 247 -13.28 -26.80 0.84
C ILE A 247 -13.53 -26.35 2.28
N ALA A 248 -13.28 -25.07 2.55
CA ALA A 248 -13.50 -24.49 3.87
C ALA A 248 -14.98 -24.25 4.15
N GLY A 249 -15.41 -24.44 5.41
CA GLY A 249 -16.77 -24.10 5.85
C GLY A 249 -17.86 -24.88 5.11
N VAL A 250 -17.62 -26.15 4.80
CA VAL A 250 -18.61 -27.03 4.13
C VAL A 250 -19.35 -27.85 5.19
N PRO A 251 -20.65 -27.59 5.44
CA PRO A 251 -21.37 -28.21 6.57
C PRO A 251 -21.54 -29.73 6.46
N LYS A 252 -21.47 -30.28 5.24
CA LYS A 252 -21.66 -31.71 4.98
C LYS A 252 -20.37 -32.54 5.09
N LEU A 253 -19.22 -31.90 5.35
CA LEU A 253 -17.96 -32.59 5.66
C LEU A 253 -17.91 -32.85 7.17
N VAL A 254 -18.28 -34.07 7.53
CA VAL A 254 -18.40 -34.55 8.92
C VAL A 254 -17.39 -35.65 9.21
N SER A 255 -17.15 -35.91 10.49
CA SER A 255 -16.18 -36.90 10.97
C SER A 255 -16.36 -38.28 10.34
N GLY A 256 -15.26 -38.87 9.87
CA GLY A 256 -15.17 -40.23 9.34
C GLY A 256 -15.75 -40.38 7.93
N CYS A 257 -16.18 -39.29 7.29
CA CYS A 257 -16.79 -39.37 5.96
C CYS A 257 -15.80 -39.74 4.85
N VAL A 258 -14.51 -39.45 5.00
CA VAL A 258 -13.49 -39.73 3.97
C VAL A 258 -13.10 -41.21 3.96
N PRO A 259 -12.76 -41.87 5.10
CA PRO A 259 -12.53 -43.31 5.14
C PRO A 259 -13.74 -44.12 4.67
N LEU A 260 -14.95 -43.73 5.07
CA LEU A 260 -16.18 -44.40 4.65
C LEU A 260 -16.39 -44.31 3.13
N LEU A 261 -16.01 -43.19 2.52
CA LEU A 261 -16.11 -43.00 1.09
C LEU A 261 -15.10 -43.86 0.32
N VAL A 262 -13.86 -43.92 0.82
CA VAL A 262 -12.83 -44.81 0.29
C VAL A 262 -13.28 -46.27 0.39
N LYS A 263 -13.85 -46.67 1.53
CA LYS A 263 -14.39 -48.02 1.72
C LYS A 263 -15.52 -48.32 0.73
N SER A 264 -16.49 -47.41 0.58
CA SER A 264 -17.60 -47.55 -0.37
C SER A 264 -17.09 -47.70 -1.81
N TYR A 265 -16.05 -46.97 -2.19
CA TYR A 265 -15.44 -47.08 -3.51
C TYR A 265 -14.79 -48.45 -3.75
N LEU A 266 -14.08 -48.98 -2.76
CA LEU A 266 -13.47 -50.31 -2.82
C LEU A 266 -14.52 -51.43 -2.83
N GLU A 267 -15.63 -51.26 -2.11
CA GLU A 267 -16.77 -52.18 -2.14
C GLU A 267 -17.45 -52.20 -3.53
N GLU A 268 -17.56 -51.04 -4.17
CA GLU A 268 -18.10 -50.90 -5.53
C GLU A 268 -17.11 -51.37 -6.62
N ASN A 269 -15.81 -51.38 -6.32
CA ASN A 269 -14.73 -51.73 -7.27
C ASN A 269 -13.72 -52.69 -6.60
N PRO A 270 -14.06 -54.00 -6.45
CA PRO A 270 -13.28 -54.94 -5.63
C PRO A 270 -11.82 -55.13 -6.08
N ASP A 271 -11.55 -54.99 -7.38
CA ASP A 271 -10.22 -55.16 -7.97
C ASP A 271 -9.45 -53.83 -8.10
N ALA A 272 -10.05 -52.70 -7.71
CA ALA A 272 -9.43 -51.38 -7.87
C ALA A 272 -8.69 -50.94 -6.62
N GLU A 273 -7.47 -50.45 -6.78
CA GLU A 273 -6.78 -49.70 -5.73
C GLU A 273 -7.23 -48.22 -5.73
N VAL A 274 -7.23 -47.60 -4.56
CA VAL A 274 -7.49 -46.14 -4.47
C VAL A 274 -6.27 -45.42 -5.04
N PRO A 275 -6.44 -44.57 -6.06
CA PRO A 275 -5.31 -43.90 -6.68
C PRO A 275 -4.62 -42.93 -5.72
N MET A 276 -3.30 -42.82 -5.86
CA MET A 276 -2.53 -41.75 -5.22
C MET A 276 -2.78 -40.43 -5.96
N PHE A 277 -3.16 -39.39 -5.23
CA PHE A 277 -3.38 -38.04 -5.74
C PHE A 277 -2.04 -37.27 -5.82
N THR A 278 -1.13 -37.75 -6.67
CA THR A 278 0.26 -37.27 -6.75
C THR A 278 0.40 -35.81 -7.21
N SER A 279 -0.58 -35.27 -7.93
CA SER A 279 -0.60 -33.87 -8.35
C SER A 279 -1.02 -32.90 -7.23
N LEU A 280 -1.72 -33.38 -6.20
CA LEU A 280 -2.29 -32.51 -5.18
C LEU A 280 -1.20 -31.95 -4.26
N ARG A 281 -1.02 -30.63 -4.31
CA ARG A 281 0.00 -29.90 -3.54
C ARG A 281 -0.57 -29.06 -2.41
N SER A 282 -1.83 -28.63 -2.51
CA SER A 282 -2.46 -27.79 -1.49
C SER A 282 -3.86 -28.29 -1.15
N LEU A 283 -4.04 -28.64 0.12
CA LEU A 283 -5.31 -29.04 0.69
C LEU A 283 -5.71 -28.06 1.79
N LYS A 284 -6.85 -27.39 1.60
CA LYS A 284 -7.40 -26.43 2.57
C LYS A 284 -8.82 -26.82 2.97
N ILE A 285 -8.97 -27.36 4.17
CA ILE A 285 -10.21 -27.96 4.70
C ILE A 285 -10.69 -27.28 5.98
N ARG A 286 -10.44 -25.98 6.10
CA ARG A 286 -10.74 -25.19 7.30
C ARG A 286 -12.21 -25.17 7.68
N GLU A 287 -12.51 -24.95 8.96
CA GLU A 287 -13.90 -24.79 9.43
C GLU A 287 -14.81 -25.98 9.02
N THR A 288 -14.23 -27.17 8.90
CA THR A 288 -14.95 -28.43 8.67
C THR A 288 -15.00 -29.25 9.95
N ASN A 289 -15.87 -30.26 10.00
CA ASN A 289 -16.00 -31.15 11.13
C ASN A 289 -15.32 -32.52 10.89
N LEU A 290 -14.25 -32.52 10.10
CA LEU A 290 -13.43 -33.70 9.80
C LEU A 290 -12.60 -34.11 11.03
N SER A 291 -12.34 -35.40 11.18
CA SER A 291 -11.60 -35.99 12.30
C SER A 291 -10.21 -36.49 11.92
N ASP A 292 -9.48 -37.01 12.91
CA ASP A 292 -8.12 -37.54 12.75
C ASP A 292 -8.06 -38.66 11.69
N SER A 293 -9.10 -39.49 11.56
CA SER A 293 -9.15 -40.56 10.54
C SER A 293 -9.35 -40.00 9.12
N ASP A 294 -10.08 -38.89 8.98
CA ASP A 294 -10.26 -38.23 7.69
C ASP A 294 -8.94 -37.64 7.18
N ILE A 295 -8.21 -36.91 8.04
CA ILE A 295 -6.91 -36.35 7.66
C ILE A 295 -5.87 -37.44 7.43
N ALA A 296 -5.91 -38.53 8.20
CA ALA A 296 -5.06 -39.69 7.98
C ALA A 296 -5.22 -40.27 6.57
N THR A 297 -6.47 -40.42 6.14
CA THR A 297 -6.80 -40.93 4.81
C THR A 297 -6.33 -39.97 3.72
N PHE A 298 -6.49 -38.66 3.91
CA PHE A 298 -5.98 -37.69 2.94
C PHE A 298 -4.45 -37.73 2.82
N ILE A 299 -3.73 -37.75 3.95
CA ILE A 299 -2.27 -37.76 3.96
C ILE A 299 -1.73 -39.04 3.31
N SER A 300 -2.34 -40.20 3.58
CA SER A 300 -1.89 -41.47 3.00
C SER A 300 -2.07 -41.54 1.48
N HIS A 301 -2.97 -40.75 0.89
CA HIS A 301 -3.23 -40.73 -0.56
C HIS A 301 -2.65 -39.49 -1.26
N CYS A 302 -2.02 -38.55 -0.54
CA CYS A 302 -1.50 -37.30 -1.10
C CYS A 302 0.01 -37.14 -0.79
N PRO A 303 0.90 -37.92 -1.42
CA PRO A 303 2.32 -37.97 -1.06
C PRO A 303 3.10 -36.68 -1.35
N ASN A 304 2.62 -35.84 -2.28
CA ASN A 304 3.29 -34.60 -2.70
C ASN A 304 2.68 -33.33 -2.10
N LEU A 305 1.92 -33.48 -1.01
CA LEU A 305 1.27 -32.36 -0.35
C LEU A 305 2.33 -31.40 0.22
N ALA A 306 2.27 -30.14 -0.21
CA ALA A 306 3.18 -29.08 0.22
C ALA A 306 2.48 -28.05 1.12
N THR A 307 1.15 -27.96 1.07
CA THR A 307 0.36 -27.03 1.90
C THR A 307 -0.81 -27.75 2.51
N LEU A 308 -0.87 -27.74 3.84
CA LEU A 308 -1.99 -28.26 4.62
C LEU A 308 -2.57 -27.15 5.50
N ASP A 309 -3.85 -26.86 5.31
CA ASP A 309 -4.59 -25.91 6.15
C ASP A 309 -5.83 -26.58 6.72
N ILE A 310 -5.74 -26.92 8.01
CA ILE A 310 -6.80 -27.56 8.80
C ILE A 310 -7.31 -26.62 9.90
N SER A 311 -7.11 -25.32 9.74
CA SER A 311 -7.51 -24.33 10.75
C SER A 311 -9.00 -24.45 11.12
N SER A 312 -9.32 -24.31 12.40
CA SER A 312 -10.69 -24.37 12.94
C SER A 312 -11.39 -25.71 12.67
N THR A 313 -10.65 -26.82 12.75
CA THR A 313 -11.18 -28.19 12.71
C THR A 313 -11.01 -28.87 14.08
N PRO A 314 -11.79 -29.92 14.40
CA PRO A 314 -11.66 -30.64 15.67
C PRO A 314 -10.48 -31.64 15.69
N ILE A 315 -9.61 -31.64 14.68
CA ILE A 315 -8.46 -32.55 14.54
C ILE A 315 -7.49 -32.35 15.72
N LYS A 316 -7.05 -33.48 16.28
CA LYS A 316 -6.14 -33.57 17.43
C LYS A 316 -4.81 -34.23 17.08
N LYS A 317 -4.78 -35.10 16.06
CA LYS A 317 -3.58 -35.82 15.66
C LYS A 317 -3.45 -35.85 14.14
N ILE A 318 -2.31 -35.38 13.66
CA ILE A 318 -1.86 -35.56 12.28
C ILE A 318 -0.93 -36.79 12.26
N PRO A 319 -1.27 -37.86 11.54
CA PRO A 319 -0.44 -39.06 11.51
C PRO A 319 0.84 -38.81 10.71
N ILE A 320 1.95 -39.28 11.26
CA ILE A 320 3.24 -39.34 10.59
C ILE A 320 3.28 -40.72 9.91
N VAL A 321 2.98 -40.74 8.62
CA VAL A 321 3.04 -41.94 7.76
C VAL A 321 4.30 -41.90 6.92
N SER A 322 4.80 -43.05 6.47
CA SER A 322 5.95 -43.11 5.54
C SER A 322 5.48 -43.55 4.15
N PRO A 323 5.79 -42.81 3.07
CA PRO A 323 6.49 -41.53 3.05
C PRO A 323 5.59 -40.38 3.53
N PHE A 324 6.14 -39.48 4.36
CA PHE A 324 5.41 -38.30 4.82
C PHE A 324 5.48 -37.17 3.78
N PRO A 325 4.39 -36.43 3.50
CA PRO A 325 4.43 -35.38 2.49
C PRO A 325 5.42 -34.25 2.82
N PRO A 326 6.12 -33.68 1.82
CA PRO A 326 7.09 -32.60 2.02
C PRO A 326 6.40 -31.25 2.25
N LEU A 327 5.80 -31.08 3.43
CA LEU A 327 5.05 -29.89 3.79
C LEU A 327 5.95 -28.65 3.86
N LYS A 328 5.57 -27.62 3.10
CA LYS A 328 6.15 -26.27 3.12
C LYS A 328 5.31 -25.28 3.90
N LYS A 329 3.99 -25.50 3.97
CA LYS A 329 3.06 -24.63 4.69
C LYS A 329 2.09 -25.44 5.52
N LEU A 330 2.07 -25.14 6.82
CA LEU A 330 1.20 -25.79 7.80
C LEU A 330 0.40 -24.72 8.55
N CYS A 331 -0.93 -24.81 8.48
CA CYS A 331 -1.83 -23.89 9.16
C CYS A 331 -2.77 -24.64 10.10
N LEU A 332 -2.59 -24.41 11.40
CA LEU A 332 -3.25 -25.10 12.50
C LEU A 332 -4.00 -24.13 13.43
N ASN A 333 -4.39 -22.97 12.91
CA ASN A 333 -5.06 -21.96 13.72
C ASN A 333 -6.38 -22.52 14.30
N SER A 334 -6.58 -22.38 15.59
CA SER A 334 -7.77 -22.83 16.33
C SER A 334 -8.03 -24.32 16.17
N THR A 335 -6.97 -25.13 16.15
CA THR A 335 -7.04 -26.60 16.20
C THR A 335 -6.71 -27.12 17.59
N ARG A 336 -6.93 -28.41 17.83
CA ARG A 336 -6.61 -29.08 19.11
C ARG A 336 -5.47 -30.07 18.95
N VAL A 337 -4.56 -29.82 18.01
CA VAL A 337 -3.39 -30.67 17.78
C VAL A 337 -2.54 -30.71 19.03
N SER A 338 -2.21 -31.90 19.54
CA SER A 338 -1.42 -32.02 20.76
C SER A 338 0.01 -31.50 20.55
N GLY A 339 0.59 -30.87 21.56
CA GLY A 339 1.95 -30.32 21.48
C GLY A 339 3.00 -31.35 21.06
N THR A 340 2.94 -32.56 21.62
CA THR A 340 3.82 -33.67 21.25
C THR A 340 3.65 -34.11 19.81
N ASN A 341 2.42 -34.12 19.27
CA ASN A 341 2.20 -34.46 17.86
C ASN A 341 2.73 -33.36 16.94
N LEU A 342 2.60 -32.10 17.34
CA LEU A 342 3.11 -30.96 16.59
C LEU A 342 4.65 -30.96 16.52
N VAL A 343 5.35 -31.17 17.64
CA VAL A 343 6.82 -31.21 17.67
C VAL A 343 7.33 -32.34 16.77
N ASN A 344 6.81 -33.57 16.95
CA ASN A 344 7.19 -34.70 16.11
C ASN A 344 6.89 -34.43 14.62
N LEU A 345 5.80 -33.75 14.30
CA LEU A 345 5.47 -33.38 12.93
C LEU A 345 6.48 -32.39 12.33
N LEU A 346 6.93 -31.39 13.11
CA LEU A 346 7.91 -30.40 12.67
C LEU A 346 9.27 -31.03 12.39
N GLU A 347 9.69 -32.00 13.21
CA GLU A 347 10.93 -32.77 12.98
C GLU A 347 10.92 -33.54 11.65
N HIS A 348 9.74 -33.93 11.15
CA HIS A 348 9.56 -34.60 9.86
C HIS A 348 9.34 -33.62 8.69
N CYS A 349 9.39 -32.30 8.92
CA CYS A 349 9.14 -31.26 7.93
C CYS A 349 10.30 -30.24 7.82
N PRO A 350 11.55 -30.64 7.51
CA PRO A 350 12.69 -29.71 7.46
C PRO A 350 12.56 -28.62 6.37
N GLY A 351 11.73 -28.87 5.35
CA GLY A 351 11.44 -27.91 4.28
C GLY A 351 10.37 -26.87 4.60
N LEU A 352 9.94 -26.74 5.87
CA LEU A 352 8.83 -25.87 6.26
C LEU A 352 9.20 -24.38 6.08
N GLU A 353 8.35 -23.65 5.37
CA GLU A 353 8.48 -22.21 5.11
C GLU A 353 7.48 -21.38 5.92
N VAL A 354 6.31 -21.95 6.23
CA VAL A 354 5.18 -21.23 6.85
C VAL A 354 4.51 -22.08 7.93
N LEU A 355 4.41 -21.56 9.15
CA LEU A 355 3.73 -22.21 10.27
C LEU A 355 2.78 -21.26 11.00
N TYR A 356 1.47 -21.57 11.03
CA TYR A 356 0.48 -20.78 11.77
C TYR A 356 -0.17 -21.60 12.90
N LEU A 357 -0.01 -21.12 14.14
CA LEU A 357 -0.43 -21.74 15.40
C LEU A 357 -1.29 -20.78 16.24
N GLY A 358 -2.24 -20.10 15.62
CA GLY A 358 -3.09 -19.14 16.31
C GLY A 358 -4.18 -19.82 17.15
N ALA A 359 -4.60 -19.24 18.27
CA ALA A 359 -5.72 -19.74 19.08
C ALA A 359 -6.94 -18.81 19.01
N ASN A 360 -7.39 -18.47 17.80
CA ASN A 360 -8.51 -17.56 17.57
C ASN A 360 -9.83 -18.23 18.00
N GLY A 361 -10.29 -17.95 19.21
CA GLY A 361 -11.54 -18.47 19.77
C GLY A 361 -12.76 -17.99 19.00
N ARG A 362 -13.41 -18.90 18.26
CA ARG A 362 -14.86 -18.83 18.00
C ARG A 362 -15.62 -19.31 19.25
N THR A 363 -15.44 -18.64 20.39
CA THR A 363 -16.33 -18.81 21.54
C THR A 363 -16.45 -17.48 22.27
N THR A 364 -17.44 -16.68 21.87
CA THR A 364 -18.08 -15.74 22.79
C THR A 364 -18.51 -16.52 24.03
N GLY A 365 -17.83 -16.34 25.16
CA GLY A 365 -18.37 -16.65 26.49
C GLY A 365 -17.97 -17.96 27.17
N ALA A 366 -17.03 -18.76 26.65
CA ALA A 366 -16.49 -19.90 27.39
C ALA A 366 -14.96 -19.83 27.41
N ALA A 367 -14.41 -19.66 28.62
CA ALA A 367 -12.98 -19.76 28.89
C ALA A 367 -12.42 -21.05 28.29
N LEU A 368 -11.25 -20.96 27.65
CA LEU A 368 -10.37 -22.11 27.42
C LEU A 368 -9.89 -22.62 28.79
N SER A 369 -10.79 -23.30 29.49
CA SER A 369 -10.49 -24.20 30.58
C SER A 369 -10.05 -25.52 29.94
N GLY A 370 -8.77 -25.88 30.14
CA GLY A 370 -8.20 -27.15 29.68
C GLY A 370 -7.12 -27.02 28.59
N SER A 371 -5.90 -27.48 28.93
CA SER A 371 -4.79 -28.06 28.12
C SER A 371 -4.37 -27.54 26.73
N ASP A 372 -5.20 -26.88 25.93
CA ASP A 372 -5.00 -26.83 24.46
C ASP A 372 -4.45 -25.47 23.95
N SER A 373 -3.93 -24.63 24.84
CA SER A 373 -3.29 -23.35 24.48
C SER A 373 -1.77 -23.49 24.47
N LEU A 374 -1.08 -22.87 23.50
CA LEU A 374 0.39 -22.89 23.42
C LEU A 374 1.01 -22.36 24.74
N THR A 375 1.91 -23.14 25.33
CA THR A 375 2.63 -22.83 26.58
C THR A 375 4.10 -22.52 26.30
N ASP A 376 4.80 -21.93 27.26
CA ASP A 376 6.23 -21.59 27.10
C ASP A 376 7.12 -22.82 26.92
N GLY A 377 6.80 -23.94 27.59
CA GLY A 377 7.51 -25.22 27.40
C GLY A 377 7.37 -25.73 25.98
N LEU A 378 6.13 -25.81 25.48
CA LEU A 378 5.87 -26.24 24.10
C LEU A 378 6.46 -25.28 23.07
N LEU A 379 6.49 -23.97 23.35
CA LEU A 379 7.15 -23.00 22.47
C LEU A 379 8.65 -23.27 22.36
N ARG A 380 9.33 -23.70 23.43
CA ARG A 380 10.76 -24.09 23.36
C ARG A 380 10.96 -25.30 22.46
N ASP A 381 10.16 -26.35 22.66
CA ASP A 381 10.24 -27.56 21.82
C ASP A 381 9.99 -27.23 20.33
N ILE A 382 9.02 -26.36 20.05
CA ILE A 382 8.76 -25.85 18.69
C ILE A 382 9.92 -25.00 18.18
N THR A 383 10.55 -24.20 19.04
CA THR A 383 11.70 -23.36 18.68
C THR A 383 12.88 -24.23 18.27
N ASP A 384 13.16 -25.31 19.00
CA ASP A 384 14.21 -26.26 18.67
C ASP A 384 13.93 -26.96 17.32
N ALA A 385 12.70 -27.44 17.11
CA ALA A 385 12.32 -28.04 15.82
C ALA A 385 12.38 -27.06 14.63
N LEU A 386 12.00 -25.79 14.84
CA LEU A 386 12.04 -24.76 13.81
C LEU A 386 13.45 -24.18 13.56
N ALA A 387 14.36 -24.27 14.53
CA ALA A 387 15.75 -23.89 14.35
C ALA A 387 16.38 -24.70 13.20
N GLU A 388 16.03 -25.99 13.12
CA GLU A 388 16.45 -26.94 12.08
C GLU A 388 15.75 -26.73 10.72
N CYS A 389 14.79 -25.80 10.61
CA CYS A 389 14.12 -25.47 9.36
C CYS A 389 14.81 -24.25 8.69
N PRO A 390 15.71 -24.42 7.70
CA PRO A 390 16.48 -23.32 7.12
C PRO A 390 15.61 -22.27 6.40
N ASN A 391 14.49 -22.71 5.81
CA ASN A 391 13.65 -21.89 4.91
C ASN A 391 12.45 -21.23 5.61
N ILE A 392 12.36 -21.30 6.95
CA ILE A 392 11.25 -20.72 7.69
C ILE A 392 11.21 -19.19 7.47
N ARG A 393 10.10 -18.70 6.91
CA ARG A 393 9.93 -17.28 6.56
C ARG A 393 8.68 -16.66 7.16
N SER A 394 7.72 -17.44 7.63
CA SER A 394 6.48 -16.90 8.18
C SER A 394 5.97 -17.73 9.34
N VAL A 395 5.91 -17.12 10.52
CA VAL A 395 5.32 -17.73 11.71
C VAL A 395 4.25 -16.83 12.32
N SER A 396 3.14 -17.44 12.76
CA SER A 396 2.04 -16.74 13.41
C SER A 396 1.64 -17.47 14.69
N LEU A 397 1.73 -16.77 15.83
CA LEU A 397 1.34 -17.25 17.16
C LEU A 397 0.14 -16.46 17.72
N VAL A 398 -0.70 -15.91 16.83
CA VAL A 398 -1.85 -15.04 17.15
C VAL A 398 -2.79 -15.63 18.21
N SER A 399 -3.27 -14.79 19.13
CA SER A 399 -4.28 -15.12 20.16
C SER A 399 -3.90 -16.26 21.10
N ASN A 400 -2.63 -16.41 21.46
CA ASN A 400 -2.20 -17.38 22.47
C ASN A 400 -2.00 -16.69 23.84
N PRO A 401 -3.02 -16.67 24.73
CA PRO A 401 -2.97 -15.89 25.97
C PRO A 401 -2.05 -16.47 27.05
N ARG A 402 -1.67 -17.75 26.95
CA ARG A 402 -0.80 -18.43 27.94
C ARG A 402 0.69 -18.36 27.58
N LEU A 403 1.05 -17.93 26.38
CA LEU A 403 2.46 -17.68 26.04
C LEU A 403 2.96 -16.47 26.82
N GLY A 404 4.13 -16.58 27.41
CA GLY A 404 4.76 -15.60 28.31
C GLY A 404 4.24 -15.62 29.74
N ALA A 405 3.32 -16.54 30.09
CA ALA A 405 2.74 -16.62 31.44
C ALA A 405 3.71 -17.21 32.48
N GLY A 406 4.77 -17.92 32.07
CA GLY A 406 5.78 -18.50 32.96
C GLY A 406 6.71 -17.49 33.64
N GLY A 407 6.55 -16.19 33.36
CA GLY A 407 7.38 -15.13 33.92
C GLY A 407 8.75 -14.99 33.23
N SER A 408 9.69 -14.28 33.87
CA SER A 408 11.04 -14.06 33.35
C SER A 408 11.93 -15.30 33.36
N LEU A 409 11.53 -16.37 34.06
CA LEU A 409 12.27 -17.63 34.10
C LEU A 409 12.20 -18.33 32.72
N GLY A 410 13.25 -18.07 31.92
CA GLY A 410 13.54 -18.78 30.68
C GLY A 410 12.88 -18.21 29.42
N ARG A 411 12.55 -16.90 29.41
CA ARG A 411 12.27 -16.03 28.25
C ARG A 411 11.92 -16.76 26.93
N ALA A 412 10.87 -17.58 26.90
CA ALA A 412 10.61 -18.48 25.76
C ALA A 412 10.28 -17.70 24.48
N LEU A 413 9.54 -16.58 24.60
CA LEU A 413 9.25 -15.69 23.48
C LEU A 413 10.51 -15.02 22.94
N HIS A 414 11.42 -14.59 23.82
CA HIS A 414 12.72 -14.04 23.41
C HIS A 414 13.56 -15.06 22.65
N ASP A 415 13.71 -16.27 23.19
CA ASP A 415 14.49 -17.35 22.57
C ASP A 415 13.92 -17.72 21.19
N PHE A 416 12.60 -17.84 21.10
CA PHE A 416 11.90 -18.03 19.82
C PHE A 416 12.18 -16.90 18.82
N ILE A 417 12.10 -15.63 19.25
CA ILE A 417 12.38 -14.47 18.38
C ILE A 417 13.84 -14.48 17.92
N GLN A 418 14.77 -14.82 18.81
CA GLN A 418 16.20 -14.85 18.54
C GLN A 418 16.59 -15.96 17.55
N ARG A 419 16.11 -17.19 17.76
CA ARG A 419 16.52 -18.36 16.96
C ARG A 419 15.70 -18.51 15.67
N VAL A 420 14.44 -18.08 15.67
CA VAL A 420 13.50 -18.28 14.55
C VAL A 420 12.93 -16.96 14.04
N GLY A 421 12.41 -16.10 14.92
CA GLY A 421 11.67 -14.89 14.55
C GLY A 421 12.47 -13.92 13.67
N ARG A 422 13.75 -13.66 13.99
CA ARG A 422 14.63 -12.75 13.23
C ARG A 422 14.92 -13.20 11.79
N ARG A 423 14.84 -14.52 11.54
CA ARG A 423 15.03 -15.15 10.23
C ARG A 423 13.77 -15.07 9.38
N CYS A 424 12.60 -14.86 10.01
CA CYS A 424 11.33 -14.77 9.32
C CYS A 424 11.18 -13.42 8.58
N GLU A 425 10.45 -13.44 7.46
CA GLU A 425 9.96 -12.24 6.80
C GLU A 425 8.65 -11.75 7.43
N ASN A 426 7.83 -12.66 7.97
CA ASN A 426 6.52 -12.34 8.52
C ASN A 426 6.35 -12.95 9.91
N LEU A 427 6.12 -12.10 10.90
CA LEU A 427 5.94 -12.51 12.29
C LEU A 427 4.66 -11.90 12.86
N ASN A 428 3.80 -12.74 13.42
CA ASN A 428 2.51 -12.31 13.96
C ASN A 428 2.32 -12.79 15.40
N PHE A 429 2.26 -11.84 16.33
CA PHE A 429 1.97 -12.03 17.76
C PHE A 429 0.70 -11.29 18.20
N GLU A 430 -0.22 -10.99 17.27
CA GLU A 430 -1.45 -10.28 17.64
C GLU A 430 -2.16 -11.01 18.79
N ASN A 431 -2.63 -10.26 19.78
CA ASN A 431 -3.36 -10.78 20.93
C ASN A 431 -2.56 -11.83 21.74
N VAL A 432 -1.23 -11.66 21.83
CA VAL A 432 -0.35 -12.34 22.82
C VAL A 432 -0.08 -11.36 23.97
N PRO A 433 -0.95 -11.27 24.99
CA PRO A 433 -0.93 -10.20 25.99
C PRO A 433 0.31 -10.19 26.88
N GLN A 434 0.96 -11.35 27.08
CA GLN A 434 2.17 -11.43 27.92
C GLN A 434 3.46 -11.17 27.15
N LEU A 435 3.41 -10.93 25.83
CA LEU A 435 4.59 -10.52 25.07
C LEU A 435 5.00 -9.11 25.53
N ARG A 436 6.24 -8.98 26.01
CA ARG A 436 6.81 -7.74 26.55
C ARG A 436 7.85 -7.16 25.60
N SER A 437 8.17 -5.89 25.78
CA SER A 437 9.18 -5.19 24.98
C SER A 437 10.57 -5.85 25.06
N GLY A 438 10.95 -6.36 26.24
CA GLY A 438 12.20 -7.09 26.41
C GLY A 438 12.28 -8.40 25.60
N ASP A 439 11.16 -9.05 25.25
CA ASP A 439 11.22 -10.26 24.43
C ASP A 439 11.72 -9.95 23.01
N LEU A 440 11.44 -8.74 22.52
CA LEU A 440 11.88 -8.28 21.19
C LEU A 440 13.39 -8.02 21.11
N GLU A 441 14.13 -8.05 22.22
CA GLU A 441 15.60 -8.03 22.22
C GLU A 441 16.18 -9.12 21.29
N GLY A 442 15.49 -10.25 21.09
CA GLY A 442 15.92 -11.29 20.16
C GLY A 442 15.99 -10.84 18.69
N LEU A 443 15.42 -9.68 18.34
CA LEU A 443 15.57 -9.06 17.02
C LEU A 443 16.96 -8.44 16.81
N LEU A 444 17.72 -8.20 17.87
CA LEU A 444 19.10 -7.74 17.79
C LEU A 444 20.04 -8.86 17.32
N ARG A 445 21.10 -8.49 16.61
CA ARG A 445 22.15 -9.43 16.21
C ARG A 445 22.79 -10.04 17.46
N SER A 446 23.00 -11.35 17.44
CA SER A 446 23.69 -12.07 18.52
C SER A 446 25.21 -12.07 18.29
N SER A 447 25.63 -12.00 17.03
CA SER A 447 27.03 -11.90 16.61
C SER A 447 27.25 -10.81 15.55
N TYR A 448 28.49 -10.38 15.33
CA TYR A 448 28.84 -9.42 14.26
C TYR A 448 28.57 -9.98 12.85
N ASP A 449 28.71 -11.30 12.68
CA ASP A 449 28.51 -12.00 11.42
C ASP A 449 27.03 -12.26 11.10
N ASP A 450 26.13 -12.06 12.08
CA ASP A 450 24.70 -12.24 11.89
C ASP A 450 24.16 -11.24 10.86
N GLN A 451 23.37 -11.76 9.92
CA GLN A 451 22.59 -10.91 9.03
C GLN A 451 21.55 -10.10 9.84
N PRO A 452 21.23 -8.87 9.39
CA PRO A 452 20.13 -8.11 9.95
C PRO A 452 18.81 -8.87 9.78
N SER A 453 17.85 -8.58 10.67
CA SER A 453 16.52 -9.19 10.62
C SER A 453 15.91 -9.10 9.21
N SER A 454 15.35 -10.21 8.74
CA SER A 454 14.69 -10.28 7.43
C SER A 454 13.21 -9.86 7.47
N LEU A 455 12.74 -9.39 8.63
CA LEU A 455 11.36 -9.00 8.84
C LEU A 455 10.92 -7.88 7.89
N ARG A 456 9.80 -8.15 7.21
CA ARG A 456 9.01 -7.22 6.39
C ARG A 456 7.65 -6.94 7.00
N TYR A 457 7.09 -7.90 7.73
CA TYR A 457 5.80 -7.78 8.40
C TYR A 457 5.94 -8.15 9.88
N LEU A 458 5.56 -7.24 10.76
CA LEU A 458 5.51 -7.45 12.21
C LEU A 458 4.16 -7.01 12.77
N ASN A 459 3.40 -7.95 13.33
CA ASN A 459 2.14 -7.65 14.01
C ASN A 459 2.26 -7.88 15.52
N LEU A 460 2.16 -6.79 16.27
CA LEU A 460 2.21 -6.73 17.74
C LEU A 460 0.89 -6.18 18.32
N ALA A 461 -0.20 -6.19 17.54
CA ALA A 461 -1.47 -5.67 17.98
C ALA A 461 -1.96 -6.36 19.26
N ARG A 462 -2.52 -5.59 20.20
CA ARG A 462 -3.12 -6.12 21.45
C ARG A 462 -2.12 -6.95 22.29
N THR A 463 -0.84 -6.58 22.27
CA THR A 463 0.21 -7.19 23.10
C THR A 463 0.56 -6.29 24.30
N GLY A 464 1.42 -6.77 25.20
CA GLY A 464 1.96 -6.00 26.31
C GLY A 464 3.10 -5.03 25.93
N VAL A 465 3.50 -4.99 24.66
CA VAL A 465 4.62 -4.19 24.15
C VAL A 465 4.32 -2.68 24.22
N ASN A 466 5.35 -1.91 24.61
CA ASN A 466 5.33 -0.46 24.77
C ASN A 466 6.53 0.19 24.04
N GLY A 467 6.70 1.52 24.20
CA GLY A 467 7.77 2.31 23.60
C GLY A 467 9.20 1.77 23.80
N ASP A 468 9.48 1.04 24.90
CA ASP A 468 10.80 0.45 25.18
C ASP A 468 11.26 -0.51 24.06
N ALA A 469 10.33 -1.05 23.28
CA ALA A 469 10.65 -1.94 22.15
C ALA A 469 11.15 -1.20 20.90
N ALA A 470 11.08 0.12 20.83
CA ALA A 470 11.41 0.86 19.62
C ALA A 470 12.84 0.63 19.14
N MET A 471 13.81 0.54 20.06
CA MET A 471 15.21 0.22 19.73
C MET A 471 15.36 -1.17 19.11
N PHE A 472 14.56 -2.15 19.53
CA PHE A 472 14.60 -3.50 18.99
C PHE A 472 13.90 -3.59 17.62
N ILE A 473 12.78 -2.90 17.44
CA ILE A 473 12.06 -2.82 16.16
C ILE A 473 12.91 -2.05 15.13
N ALA A 474 13.62 -1.00 15.55
CA ALA A 474 14.53 -0.24 14.71
C ALA A 474 15.67 -1.08 14.11
N ALA A 475 15.99 -2.25 14.69
CA ALA A 475 16.96 -3.19 14.13
C ALA A 475 16.46 -3.96 12.88
N CYS A 476 15.23 -3.70 12.42
CA CYS A 476 14.60 -4.33 11.25
C CYS A 476 14.54 -3.36 10.05
N PRO A 477 15.63 -3.19 9.27
CA PRO A 477 15.69 -2.17 8.21
C PRO A 477 14.76 -2.44 7.03
N LYS A 478 14.38 -3.71 6.80
CA LYS A 478 13.51 -4.15 5.70
C LYS A 478 12.01 -4.13 6.08
N LEU A 479 11.65 -3.60 7.25
CA LEU A 479 10.28 -3.63 7.74
C LEU A 479 9.37 -2.77 6.86
N GLU A 480 8.34 -3.38 6.26
CA GLU A 480 7.37 -2.74 5.38
C GLU A 480 6.05 -2.44 6.09
N ILE A 481 5.60 -3.35 6.96
CA ILE A 481 4.30 -3.28 7.63
C ILE A 481 4.50 -3.52 9.12
N LEU A 482 4.04 -2.58 9.94
CA LEU A 482 4.09 -2.64 11.39
C LEU A 482 2.70 -2.39 11.98
N ASN A 483 2.16 -3.38 12.70
CA ASN A 483 0.89 -3.25 13.39
C ASN A 483 1.12 -3.15 14.91
N LEU A 484 0.80 -1.97 15.46
CA LEU A 484 0.87 -1.61 16.87
C LEU A 484 -0.52 -1.28 17.44
N ALA A 485 -1.59 -1.79 16.83
CA ALA A 485 -2.93 -1.49 17.28
C ALA A 485 -3.14 -1.91 18.74
N ALA A 486 -3.82 -1.08 19.53
CA ALA A 486 -4.09 -1.30 20.95
C ALA A 486 -2.84 -1.53 21.84
N THR A 487 -1.70 -0.94 21.47
CA THR A 487 -0.46 -0.92 22.28
C THR A 487 -0.23 0.44 22.96
N ARG A 488 0.96 0.64 23.55
CA ARG A 488 1.39 1.87 24.27
C ARG A 488 2.70 2.44 23.71
N PHE A 489 2.72 2.82 22.43
CA PHE A 489 3.85 3.52 21.80
C PHE A 489 3.62 5.04 21.76
N GLY A 490 4.58 5.83 22.26
CA GLY A 490 4.58 7.27 22.14
C GLY A 490 5.11 7.76 20.80
N LYS A 491 5.16 9.09 20.62
CA LYS A 491 5.57 9.72 19.36
C LYS A 491 7.07 9.58 19.10
N GLU A 492 7.89 9.82 20.12
CA GLU A 492 9.35 9.79 20.02
C GLU A 492 9.84 8.39 19.62
N GLU A 493 9.29 7.35 20.25
CA GLU A 493 9.67 5.97 19.98
C GLU A 493 9.27 5.52 18.56
N LEU A 494 8.14 6.02 18.05
CA LEU A 494 7.73 5.77 16.66
C LEU A 494 8.63 6.50 15.66
N PHE A 495 9.12 7.71 15.97
CA PHE A 495 10.07 8.39 15.09
C PHE A 495 11.40 7.65 15.00
N THR A 496 11.92 7.12 16.11
CA THR A 496 13.11 6.26 16.11
C THR A 496 12.93 5.05 15.19
N ILE A 497 11.76 4.39 15.21
CA ILE A 497 11.47 3.29 14.29
C ILE A 497 11.46 3.77 12.83
N LEU A 498 10.80 4.90 12.56
CA LEU A 498 10.64 5.42 11.19
C LEU A 498 11.95 5.90 10.55
N GLU A 499 12.92 6.35 11.36
CA GLU A 499 14.26 6.71 10.90
C GLU A 499 15.07 5.49 10.47
N CYS A 500 15.00 4.41 11.24
CA CYS A 500 15.73 3.17 10.98
C CYS A 500 15.03 2.21 10.01
N CYS A 501 13.72 2.36 9.80
CA CYS A 501 12.91 1.55 8.88
C CYS A 501 12.41 2.39 7.68
N PRO A 502 13.29 2.70 6.69
CA PRO A 502 12.95 3.57 5.56
C PRO A 502 11.89 2.96 4.63
N ASP A 503 11.78 1.63 4.60
CA ASP A 503 10.85 0.87 3.77
C ASP A 503 9.46 0.72 4.39
N LEU A 504 9.24 1.21 5.62
CA LEU A 504 7.94 1.11 6.28
C LEU A 504 6.88 1.89 5.49
N VAL A 505 5.86 1.21 4.99
CA VAL A 505 4.78 1.79 4.18
C VAL A 505 3.45 1.83 4.92
N GLU A 506 3.26 0.94 5.88
CA GLU A 506 2.01 0.81 6.64
C GLU A 506 2.32 0.72 8.13
N LEU A 507 1.70 1.60 8.91
CA LEU A 507 1.80 1.67 10.35
C LEU A 507 0.39 1.71 10.95
N ASP A 508 -0.04 0.63 11.57
CA ASP A 508 -1.35 0.58 12.25
C ASP A 508 -1.23 1.01 13.72
N LEU A 509 -1.80 2.18 14.03
CA LEU A 509 -1.87 2.75 15.38
C LEU A 509 -3.30 2.73 15.93
N THR A 510 -4.20 1.94 15.35
CA THR A 510 -5.61 1.86 15.76
C THR A 510 -5.71 1.59 17.26
N SER A 511 -6.42 2.46 17.99
CA SER A 511 -6.56 2.35 19.45
C SER A 511 -5.26 2.39 20.27
N CYS A 512 -4.14 2.87 19.69
CA CYS A 512 -2.91 3.12 20.45
C CYS A 512 -3.14 4.28 21.43
N ARG A 513 -3.04 4.00 22.73
CA ARG A 513 -3.51 4.94 23.78
C ARG A 513 -2.66 6.20 23.89
N SER A 514 -1.37 6.11 23.58
CA SER A 514 -0.42 7.22 23.72
C SER A 514 -0.40 8.18 22.52
N ILE A 515 -1.12 7.86 21.44
CA ILE A 515 -1.24 8.69 20.24
C ILE A 515 -2.68 9.20 20.10
N SER A 516 -2.82 10.50 19.85
CA SER A 516 -4.13 11.13 19.66
C SER A 516 -4.86 10.53 18.45
N VAL A 517 -6.19 10.48 18.50
CA VAL A 517 -7.00 9.89 17.40
C VAL A 517 -6.74 10.57 16.06
N GLN A 518 -6.50 11.89 16.09
CA GLN A 518 -6.23 12.71 14.91
C GLN A 518 -4.88 12.36 14.28
N ASP A 519 -3.87 12.09 15.11
CA ASP A 519 -2.50 11.83 14.64
C ASP A 519 -2.31 10.44 14.04
N ARG A 520 -3.12 9.44 14.46
CA ARG A 520 -2.95 8.03 14.06
C ARG A 520 -2.97 7.82 12.56
N ARG A 521 -3.91 8.48 11.86
CA ARG A 521 -4.10 8.31 10.41
C ARG A 521 -3.07 9.06 9.58
N GLY A 522 -2.57 10.18 10.10
CA GLY A 522 -1.64 11.08 9.43
C GLY A 522 -0.22 11.04 9.97
N PHE A 523 0.19 9.93 10.61
CA PHE A 523 1.45 9.91 11.36
C PHE A 523 2.67 10.13 10.47
N PHE A 524 2.65 9.60 9.23
CA PHE A 524 3.68 9.88 8.24
C PHE A 524 3.71 11.36 7.81
N GLU A 525 2.55 12.03 7.70
CA GLU A 525 2.45 13.46 7.42
C GLU A 525 2.99 14.30 8.59
N ILE A 526 2.76 13.88 9.83
CA ILE A 526 3.29 14.54 11.03
C ILE A 526 4.81 14.45 11.06
N GLN A 527 5.39 13.27 10.81
CA GLN A 527 6.84 13.10 10.72
C GLN A 527 7.43 14.05 9.66
N ARG A 528 6.79 14.11 8.49
CA ARG A 528 7.24 14.95 7.39
C ARG A 528 7.15 16.44 7.72
N LEU A 529 6.10 16.85 8.43
CA LEU A 529 5.94 18.23 8.89
C LEU A 529 7.04 18.60 9.89
N GLN A 530 7.30 17.73 10.88
CA GLN A 530 8.36 17.97 11.86
C GLN A 530 9.75 18.05 11.23
N TRP A 531 10.08 17.15 10.30
CA TRP A 531 11.30 17.24 9.50
C TRP A 531 11.41 18.59 8.78
N LYS A 532 10.32 19.05 8.16
CA LYS A 532 10.30 20.32 7.45
C LYS A 532 10.46 21.52 8.40
N LEU A 533 9.83 21.48 9.57
CA LEU A 533 9.96 22.53 10.59
C LEU A 533 11.39 22.58 11.14
N ALA A 534 11.98 21.43 11.49
CA ALA A 534 13.38 21.35 11.93
C ALA A 534 14.35 21.89 10.87
N LEU A 535 14.10 21.62 9.59
CA LEU A 535 14.88 22.19 8.49
C LEU A 535 14.72 23.71 8.37
N ILE A 536 13.51 24.24 8.60
CA ILE A 536 13.26 25.69 8.63
C ILE A 536 14.00 26.32 9.80
N ASP A 537 13.89 25.75 11.01
CA ASP A 537 14.54 26.25 12.21
C ASP A 537 16.07 26.28 12.05
N GLU A 538 16.67 25.20 11.50
CA GLU A 538 18.11 25.15 11.19
C GLU A 538 18.53 26.27 10.24
N LEU A 539 17.74 26.52 9.19
CA LEU A 539 18.05 27.53 8.18
C LEU A 539 17.86 28.96 8.73
N GLU A 540 16.83 29.19 9.55
CA GLU A 540 16.63 30.46 10.24
C GLU A 540 17.76 30.75 11.24
N GLU A 541 18.20 29.74 12.00
CA GLU A 541 19.34 29.87 12.91
C GLU A 541 20.63 30.23 12.14
N LYS A 542 20.91 29.53 11.03
CA LYS A 542 22.06 29.84 10.15
C LYS A 542 21.98 31.26 9.58
N SER A 543 20.78 31.75 9.28
CA SER A 543 20.57 33.12 8.80
C SER A 543 20.77 34.18 9.90
N ARG A 544 20.38 33.90 11.15
CA ARG A 544 20.49 34.86 12.27
C ARG A 544 21.90 35.02 12.83
N ARG A 545 22.79 34.05 12.65
CA ARG A 545 24.19 34.14 13.11
C ARG A 545 24.96 35.26 12.38
N GLU A 546 25.96 35.85 13.03
CA GLU A 546 26.78 36.95 12.48
C GLU A 546 27.38 36.62 11.10
N PRO A 547 27.47 37.55 10.14
CA PRO A 547 28.00 37.28 8.81
C PRO A 547 29.42 36.67 8.84
N LEU A 548 29.61 35.53 8.17
CA LEU A 548 30.91 34.88 8.05
C LEU A 548 31.79 35.62 7.05
N VAL A 549 33.04 35.92 7.42
CA VAL A 549 34.05 36.40 6.47
C VAL A 549 34.56 35.19 5.66
N LEU A 550 34.36 35.23 4.35
CA LEU A 550 34.79 34.13 3.48
C LEU A 550 36.33 34.11 3.34
N PRO A 551 36.95 32.91 3.33
CA PRO A 551 38.39 32.79 3.09
C PRO A 551 38.75 33.20 1.66
N LYS A 552 40.04 33.48 1.42
CA LYS A 552 40.59 33.80 0.10
C LYS A 552 40.26 32.69 -0.91
N ARG A 553 40.56 31.43 -0.59
CA ARG A 553 40.16 30.26 -1.41
C ARG A 553 39.09 29.47 -0.69
N ILE A 554 37.93 29.31 -1.32
CA ILE A 554 36.80 28.56 -0.78
C ILE A 554 36.88 27.10 -1.21
N ASN A 555 36.77 26.17 -0.26
CA ASN A 555 36.63 24.75 -0.56
C ASN A 555 35.20 24.45 -1.04
N LEU A 556 35.08 23.98 -2.27
CA LEU A 556 33.78 23.73 -2.91
C LEU A 556 33.04 22.53 -2.31
N SER A 557 33.74 21.56 -1.70
CA SER A 557 33.11 20.35 -1.16
C SER A 557 32.25 20.63 0.07
N VAL A 558 32.58 21.66 0.85
CA VAL A 558 31.88 22.04 2.08
C VAL A 558 30.79 23.08 1.84
N LEU A 559 30.73 23.73 0.67
CA LEU A 559 29.74 24.76 0.37
C LEU A 559 28.28 24.36 0.63
N PRO A 560 27.82 23.13 0.34
CA PRO A 560 26.44 22.73 0.64
C PRO A 560 26.07 22.83 2.13
N GLU A 561 27.03 22.64 3.04
CA GLU A 561 26.83 22.73 4.49
C GLU A 561 26.59 24.18 4.96
N PHE A 562 27.13 25.15 4.20
CA PHE A 562 27.01 26.59 4.41
C PHE A 562 25.93 27.25 3.54
N ALA A 563 25.07 26.47 2.89
CA ALA A 563 23.93 27.02 2.15
C ALA A 563 23.06 27.90 3.06
N TYR A 564 22.64 29.05 2.54
CA TYR A 564 21.85 30.07 3.24
C TYR A 564 22.55 30.72 4.46
N ARG A 565 23.88 30.65 4.52
CA ARG A 565 24.67 31.38 5.53
C ARG A 565 24.91 32.83 5.09
N ARG A 566 24.71 33.79 6.00
CA ARG A 566 25.11 35.19 5.79
C ARG A 566 26.63 35.30 5.74
N VAL A 567 27.12 36.06 4.78
CA VAL A 567 28.55 36.31 4.55
C VAL A 567 28.82 37.80 4.39
N SER A 568 29.99 38.24 4.87
CA SER A 568 30.49 39.60 4.64
C SER A 568 31.64 39.52 3.65
N LEU A 569 31.53 40.31 2.58
CA LEU A 569 32.48 40.36 1.48
C LEU A 569 33.05 41.76 1.35
N THR A 570 34.34 41.86 1.08
CA THR A 570 34.99 43.12 0.69
C THR A 570 35.78 42.90 -0.58
N GLY A 571 35.58 43.76 -1.58
CA GLY A 571 36.23 43.60 -2.88
C GLY A 571 35.97 44.76 -3.83
N THR A 572 36.43 44.60 -5.07
CA THR A 572 36.16 45.51 -6.19
C THR A 572 35.41 44.76 -7.27
N TRP A 573 34.43 45.41 -7.91
CA TRP A 573 33.73 44.81 -9.05
C TRP A 573 34.69 44.61 -10.23
N ASP A 574 34.47 43.56 -11.01
CA ASP A 574 35.18 43.37 -12.27
C ASP A 574 34.89 44.56 -13.22
N PRO A 575 35.92 45.27 -13.71
CA PRO A 575 35.73 46.40 -14.62
C PRO A 575 35.27 45.97 -16.02
N ASP A 576 35.42 44.69 -16.41
CA ASP A 576 35.00 44.21 -17.72
C ASP A 576 33.49 43.89 -17.74
N PRO A 577 32.66 44.65 -18.48
CA PRO A 577 31.23 44.40 -18.55
C PRO A 577 30.87 43.08 -19.25
N SER A 578 31.78 42.49 -20.04
CA SER A 578 31.55 41.21 -20.71
C SER A 578 31.47 40.02 -19.74
N HIS A 579 32.04 40.16 -18.54
CA HIS A 579 32.01 39.12 -17.50
C HIS A 579 30.74 39.18 -16.62
N THR A 580 29.88 40.17 -16.81
CA THR A 580 28.60 40.26 -16.10
C THR A 580 27.52 39.45 -16.80
N ILE A 581 26.71 38.72 -16.04
CA ILE A 581 25.69 37.78 -16.53
C ILE A 581 24.28 38.29 -16.20
N LEU A 582 23.40 38.25 -17.19
CA LEU A 582 21.97 38.57 -17.04
C LEU A 582 21.16 37.27 -16.92
N LEU A 583 20.68 36.97 -15.71
CA LEU A 583 19.84 35.81 -15.44
C LEU A 583 18.36 36.19 -15.56
N GLY A 584 17.65 35.63 -16.54
CA GLY A 584 16.23 35.90 -16.73
C GLY A 584 15.52 35.00 -17.73
N PRO A 585 14.22 35.22 -17.97
CA PRO A 585 13.40 36.29 -17.37
C PRO A 585 13.12 36.07 -15.86
N ARG A 586 13.06 37.17 -15.09
CA ARG A 586 12.63 37.22 -13.68
C ARG A 586 11.48 38.21 -13.52
N THR A 587 10.69 38.04 -12.47
CA THR A 587 9.58 38.94 -12.15
C THR A 587 9.69 39.39 -10.70
N ARG A 588 9.57 40.68 -10.46
CA ARG A 588 9.42 41.28 -9.12
C ARG A 588 8.26 42.26 -9.17
N ASP A 589 7.30 42.15 -8.26
CA ASP A 589 6.12 43.03 -8.18
C ASP A 589 5.36 43.15 -9.53
N ASN A 590 5.20 42.03 -10.23
CA ASN A 590 4.62 41.93 -11.59
C ASN A 590 5.39 42.66 -12.71
N VAL A 591 6.59 43.15 -12.45
CA VAL A 591 7.48 43.76 -13.44
C VAL A 591 8.46 42.72 -13.96
N LEU A 592 8.56 42.60 -15.29
CA LEU A 592 9.52 41.72 -15.96
C LEU A 592 10.92 42.33 -15.95
N GLY A 593 11.93 41.51 -15.68
CA GLY A 593 13.32 41.95 -15.60
C GLY A 593 14.32 40.80 -15.55
N TYR A 594 15.51 41.11 -15.04
CA TYR A 594 16.66 40.22 -14.98
C TYR A 594 17.36 40.36 -13.63
N HIS A 595 18.06 39.32 -13.20
CA HIS A 595 19.05 39.41 -12.13
C HIS A 595 20.42 39.69 -12.73
N ILE A 596 21.18 40.59 -12.10
CA ILE A 596 22.56 40.90 -12.51
C ILE A 596 23.53 40.11 -11.65
N ILE A 597 24.34 39.27 -12.27
CA ILE A 597 25.41 38.51 -11.62
C ILE A 597 26.74 39.05 -12.11
N SER A 598 27.53 39.62 -11.20
CA SER A 598 28.84 40.20 -11.52
C SER A 598 29.94 39.55 -10.69
N PRO A 599 31.17 39.39 -11.24
CA PRO A 599 32.30 38.90 -10.47
C PRO A 599 32.77 39.98 -9.48
N LEU A 600 33.06 39.55 -8.25
CA LEU A 600 33.66 40.39 -7.22
C LEU A 600 35.09 39.91 -6.95
N ILE A 601 36.06 40.78 -7.21
CA ILE A 601 37.49 40.54 -6.97
C ILE A 601 37.80 40.87 -5.50
N ARG A 602 38.32 39.89 -4.75
CA ARG A 602 38.56 39.97 -3.30
C ARG A 602 40.02 39.76 -2.95
N GLY A 603 40.45 40.30 -1.81
CA GLY A 603 41.81 40.09 -1.28
C GLY A 603 42.92 40.54 -2.22
N ASP A 604 42.78 41.75 -2.77
CA ASP A 604 43.74 42.40 -3.69
C ASP A 604 44.06 41.57 -4.96
N GLY A 605 43.04 40.91 -5.52
CA GLY A 605 43.16 40.09 -6.74
C GLY A 605 43.40 38.60 -6.52
N SER A 606 43.51 38.16 -5.26
CA SER A 606 43.81 36.75 -4.94
C SER A 606 42.63 35.78 -5.06
N SER A 607 41.39 36.27 -5.18
CA SER A 607 40.22 35.42 -5.41
C SER A 607 39.04 36.19 -6.00
N SER A 608 38.31 35.59 -6.94
CA SER A 608 37.08 36.14 -7.50
C SER A 608 35.91 35.19 -7.29
N ILE A 609 34.72 35.70 -6.97
CA ILE A 609 33.48 34.93 -6.81
C ILE A 609 32.32 35.61 -7.53
N LEU A 610 31.23 34.89 -7.78
CA LEU A 610 30.03 35.45 -8.39
C LEU A 610 29.13 36.07 -7.32
N VAL A 611 28.69 37.32 -7.56
CA VAL A 611 27.70 37.99 -6.70
C VAL A 611 26.48 38.35 -7.53
N ASN A 612 25.32 37.83 -7.15
CA ASN A 612 24.03 38.26 -7.68
C ASN A 612 23.61 39.55 -6.98
N ARG A 613 23.79 40.68 -7.68
CA ARG A 613 23.46 42.04 -7.22
C ARG A 613 21.95 42.29 -7.13
N GLY A 614 21.15 41.41 -7.72
CA GLY A 614 19.69 41.42 -7.62
C GLY A 614 18.97 41.90 -8.88
N PHE A 615 17.69 42.24 -8.71
CA PHE A 615 16.74 42.47 -9.79
C PHE A 615 16.86 43.86 -10.42
N ILE A 616 16.78 43.91 -11.76
CA ILE A 616 16.58 45.11 -12.56
C ILE A 616 15.43 44.92 -13.56
N SER A 617 14.59 45.94 -13.74
CA SER A 617 13.51 45.90 -14.74
C SER A 617 14.05 45.97 -16.17
N ARG A 618 13.30 45.39 -17.11
CA ARG A 618 13.64 45.46 -18.54
C ARG A 618 13.76 46.90 -19.04
N ASP A 619 12.86 47.78 -18.64
CA ASP A 619 12.83 49.17 -19.12
C ASP A 619 14.07 49.97 -18.69
N ASN A 620 14.56 49.73 -17.47
CA ASN A 620 15.78 50.38 -16.98
C ASN A 620 17.04 49.80 -17.63
N LEU A 621 17.06 48.48 -17.87
CA LEU A 621 18.12 47.84 -18.63
C LEU A 621 18.21 48.40 -20.06
N GLU A 622 17.07 48.62 -20.74
CA GLU A 622 17.05 49.24 -22.07
C GLU A 622 17.46 50.72 -22.05
N ARG A 623 17.02 51.49 -21.05
CA ARG A 623 17.48 52.88 -20.85
C ARG A 623 18.99 52.98 -20.64
N ALA A 624 19.56 52.08 -19.85
CA ALA A 624 21.00 52.02 -19.62
C ALA A 624 21.78 51.69 -20.91
N LYS A 625 21.20 50.90 -21.82
CA LYS A 625 21.80 50.62 -23.14
C LYS A 625 21.77 51.85 -24.06
N GLN A 626 20.71 52.65 -24.00
CA GLN A 626 20.55 53.84 -24.87
C GLN A 626 21.49 54.99 -24.51
N ALA A 627 21.84 55.15 -23.23
CA ALA A 627 22.76 56.19 -22.73
C ALA A 627 24.23 56.02 -23.19
N LEU A 628 24.59 54.90 -23.85
CA LEU A 628 25.95 54.53 -24.25
C LEU A 628 26.23 54.67 -25.75
N THR A 629 25.36 55.36 -26.50
CA THR A 629 25.45 55.49 -27.95
C THR A 629 26.59 56.43 -28.39
N GLY A 630 27.80 55.87 -28.43
CA GLY A 630 29.01 56.47 -29.01
C GLY A 630 30.18 55.51 -29.28
N ALA A 631 30.07 54.21 -28.95
CA ALA A 631 31.13 53.22 -29.14
C ALA A 631 30.71 52.03 -30.03
N ARG A 632 31.70 51.39 -30.69
CA ARG A 632 31.62 50.41 -31.78
C ARG A 632 30.52 49.33 -31.66
N PRO A 633 29.97 48.84 -32.80
CA PRO A 633 28.85 47.90 -32.87
C PRO A 633 29.16 46.46 -32.38
N ASP A 634 30.39 46.16 -31.99
CA ASP A 634 30.85 44.79 -31.68
C ASP A 634 30.81 44.47 -30.17
N ILE A 635 30.55 45.46 -29.31
CA ILE A 635 30.39 45.28 -27.86
C ILE A 635 29.12 46.00 -27.34
N PRO A 636 27.90 45.52 -27.65
CA PRO A 636 26.69 46.06 -27.03
C PRO A 636 26.11 45.04 -26.04
N LYS A 637 26.57 45.03 -24.80
CA LYS A 637 25.90 44.37 -23.65
C LYS A 637 26.52 44.90 -22.35
N ILE A 638 25.69 45.44 -21.45
CA ILE A 638 25.98 45.59 -20.00
C ILE A 638 26.86 46.78 -19.53
N ALA A 639 27.64 47.44 -20.39
CA ALA A 639 28.54 48.56 -19.99
C ALA A 639 27.87 49.67 -19.12
N GLY A 640 26.59 49.98 -19.35
CA GLY A 640 25.88 51.05 -18.64
C GLY A 640 25.50 50.71 -17.20
N LEU A 641 25.43 49.41 -16.86
CA LEU A 641 25.11 48.95 -15.50
C LEU A 641 26.36 48.70 -14.65
N VAL A 642 27.52 48.65 -15.30
CA VAL A 642 28.85 48.45 -14.69
C VAL A 642 29.59 49.78 -14.52
N ALA A 643 29.19 50.85 -15.20
CA ALA A 643 29.77 52.19 -15.01
C ALA A 643 29.70 52.69 -13.55
N ASP A 644 28.60 52.43 -12.85
CA ASP A 644 28.48 52.71 -11.41
C ASP A 644 29.37 51.78 -10.55
N ALA A 645 29.62 50.55 -11.01
CA ALA A 645 30.42 49.56 -10.29
C ALA A 645 31.93 49.85 -10.38
N ALA A 646 32.39 50.30 -11.56
CA ALA A 646 33.79 50.71 -11.79
C ALA A 646 34.15 52.01 -11.02
N ALA A 647 33.18 52.90 -10.79
CA ALA A 647 33.37 54.16 -10.07
C ALA A 647 33.39 54.01 -8.53
N GLN A 648 32.87 52.92 -7.97
CA GLN A 648 32.68 52.73 -6.53
C GLN A 648 33.95 52.31 -5.76
N GLY A 649 35.01 51.87 -6.43
CA GLY A 649 36.22 51.40 -5.77
C GLY A 649 35.96 50.15 -4.90
N LYS A 650 36.46 50.13 -3.66
CA LYS A 650 36.33 48.99 -2.75
C LYS A 650 34.96 48.99 -2.07
N VAL A 651 34.14 47.98 -2.34
CA VAL A 651 32.79 47.80 -1.78
C VAL A 651 32.77 46.76 -0.67
N GLN A 652 31.90 46.97 0.32
CA GLN A 652 31.56 45.99 1.35
C GLN A 652 30.12 45.52 1.12
N ILE A 653 29.94 44.20 0.99
CA ILE A 653 28.67 43.57 0.63
C ILE A 653 28.32 42.56 1.71
N GLU A 654 27.12 42.67 2.27
CA GLU A 654 26.49 41.56 2.99
C GLU A 654 25.70 40.72 2.00
N GLY A 655 25.94 39.42 2.01
CA GLY A 655 25.31 38.49 1.09
C GLY A 655 24.88 37.20 1.76
N MET A 656 24.15 36.38 1.02
CA MET A 656 23.72 35.04 1.42
C MET A 656 24.35 34.02 0.47
N LEU A 657 24.99 32.97 1.01
CA LEU A 657 25.46 31.85 0.19
C LEU A 657 24.25 31.09 -0.40
N THR A 658 24.24 30.90 -1.70
CA THR A 658 23.11 30.25 -2.39
C THR A 658 23.45 28.80 -2.74
N SER A 659 22.48 27.90 -2.51
CA SER A 659 22.58 26.53 -3.03
C SER A 659 22.04 26.48 -4.47
N PRO A 660 22.78 25.91 -5.43
CA PRO A 660 22.31 25.81 -6.81
C PRO A 660 21.00 25.01 -6.86
N ALA A 661 19.93 25.63 -7.37
CA ALA A 661 18.64 24.98 -7.51
C ALA A 661 18.72 23.84 -8.53
N LYS A 662 18.15 22.67 -8.20
CA LYS A 662 18.02 21.58 -9.18
C LYS A 662 17.09 22.02 -10.30
N ARG A 663 17.58 21.97 -11.54
CA ARG A 663 16.81 22.23 -12.76
C ARG A 663 15.57 21.33 -12.81
N ASN A 664 14.42 21.91 -13.17
CA ASN A 664 13.20 21.14 -13.43
C ASN A 664 13.09 20.82 -14.95
N THR A 665 12.25 19.85 -15.31
CA THR A 665 12.10 19.36 -16.70
C THR A 665 11.51 20.39 -17.67
N PHE A 666 10.94 21.50 -17.18
CA PHE A 666 10.29 22.53 -17.98
C PHE A 666 11.18 23.77 -18.19
N THR A 667 12.35 23.84 -17.55
CA THR A 667 13.31 24.94 -17.73
C THR A 667 14.22 24.68 -18.94
N PRO A 668 14.28 25.60 -19.92
CA PRO A 668 15.19 25.51 -21.06
C PRO A 668 16.67 25.43 -20.66
N ASP A 669 17.51 24.91 -21.55
CA ASP A 669 18.96 24.93 -21.40
C ASP A 669 19.52 26.35 -21.49
N ASN A 670 20.55 26.65 -20.68
CA ASN A 670 21.30 27.91 -20.79
C ASN A 670 22.05 27.92 -22.13
N LYS A 671 22.22 29.10 -22.74
CA LYS A 671 23.01 29.29 -23.97
C LYS A 671 24.10 30.34 -23.72
N PRO A 672 25.24 29.93 -23.15
CA PRO A 672 26.35 30.84 -22.80
C PRO A 672 26.84 31.67 -23.99
N GLU A 673 26.96 31.05 -25.16
CA GLU A 673 27.43 31.65 -26.43
C GLU A 673 26.65 32.89 -26.90
N VAL A 674 25.36 32.99 -26.58
CA VAL A 674 24.53 34.17 -26.90
C VAL A 674 24.23 35.04 -25.68
N GLY A 675 24.67 34.62 -24.50
CA GLY A 675 24.46 35.28 -23.21
C GLY A 675 23.06 35.07 -22.62
N GLU A 676 22.36 34.01 -23.01
CA GLU A 676 21.02 33.69 -22.49
C GLU A 676 21.12 32.71 -21.30
N TRP A 677 20.77 33.18 -20.11
CA TRP A 677 20.80 32.39 -18.87
C TRP A 677 19.42 32.31 -18.22
N TYR A 678 18.86 31.10 -18.13
CA TYR A 678 17.53 30.84 -17.57
C TYR A 678 17.58 30.28 -16.14
N TRP A 679 18.65 29.57 -15.78
CA TRP A 679 18.86 29.00 -14.45
C TRP A 679 20.31 29.15 -14.01
N VAL A 680 20.54 29.07 -12.70
CA VAL A 680 21.87 29.25 -12.09
C VAL A 680 22.70 27.98 -12.24
N ASP A 681 23.66 28.00 -13.15
CA ASP A 681 24.74 27.01 -13.23
C ASP A 681 26.04 27.68 -12.77
N THR A 682 26.42 27.48 -11.49
CA THR A 682 27.56 28.20 -10.92
C THR A 682 28.88 27.85 -11.59
N LYS A 683 29.02 26.65 -12.18
CA LYS A 683 30.24 26.25 -12.89
C LYS A 683 30.32 26.95 -14.25
N ALA A 684 29.28 26.80 -15.07
CA ALA A 684 29.26 27.43 -16.39
C ALA A 684 29.29 28.97 -16.30
N MET A 685 28.62 29.55 -15.30
CA MET A 685 28.67 31.00 -15.06
C MET A 685 30.05 31.47 -14.65
N ALA A 686 30.76 30.71 -13.81
CA ALA A 686 32.12 31.05 -13.39
C ALA A 686 33.12 30.95 -14.55
N GLU A 687 32.95 29.96 -15.44
CA GLU A 687 33.77 29.82 -16.66
C GLU A 687 33.60 31.03 -17.58
N VAL A 688 32.37 31.48 -17.82
CA VAL A 688 32.11 32.68 -18.64
C VAL A 688 32.62 33.96 -17.98
N ALA A 689 32.44 34.07 -16.65
CA ALA A 689 32.90 35.20 -15.86
C ALA A 689 34.43 35.29 -15.70
N SER A 690 35.15 34.18 -15.88
CA SER A 690 36.61 34.13 -15.77
C SER A 690 37.31 34.73 -17.00
N GLY A 691 36.64 34.71 -18.16
CA GLY A 691 37.20 35.18 -19.42
C GLY A 691 38.54 34.49 -19.75
N GLN A 692 39.50 35.26 -20.27
CA GLN A 692 40.89 34.81 -20.50
C GLN A 692 41.88 35.20 -19.37
N ASN A 693 41.44 35.95 -18.35
CA ASN A 693 42.35 36.72 -17.47
C ASN A 693 42.21 36.49 -15.94
N GLY A 694 41.37 35.57 -15.44
CA GLY A 694 41.35 35.29 -13.99
C GLY A 694 40.46 34.12 -13.54
N ASP A 695 40.85 33.44 -12.45
CA ASP A 695 40.14 32.28 -11.87
C ASP A 695 38.97 32.74 -10.97
N VAL A 696 37.73 32.74 -11.51
CA VAL A 696 36.50 32.95 -10.73
C VAL A 696 36.03 31.61 -10.14
N GLN A 697 35.94 31.53 -8.81
CA GLN A 697 35.43 30.31 -8.18
C GLN A 697 33.91 30.17 -8.39
N PRO A 698 33.38 28.95 -8.58
CA PRO A 698 31.95 28.67 -8.81
C PRO A 698 31.12 28.78 -7.51
N VAL A 699 31.21 29.93 -6.85
CA VAL A 699 30.51 30.30 -5.62
C VAL A 699 29.62 31.49 -5.94
N LEU A 700 28.31 31.32 -5.71
CA LEU A 700 27.34 32.39 -5.88
C LEU A 700 26.88 32.92 -4.52
N VAL A 701 26.94 34.24 -4.37
CA VAL A 701 26.41 34.97 -3.22
C VAL A 701 25.29 35.90 -3.69
N ASP A 702 24.11 35.81 -3.10
CA ASP A 702 23.02 36.78 -3.33
C ASP A 702 23.25 38.00 -2.43
N GLU A 703 23.38 39.20 -3.00
CA GLU A 703 23.46 40.45 -2.25
C GLU A 703 22.17 40.67 -1.45
N LEU A 704 22.32 41.02 -0.17
CA LEU A 704 21.19 41.31 0.71
C LEU A 704 20.75 42.76 0.61
N PHE A 705 19.45 42.97 0.48
CA PHE A 705 18.83 44.28 0.52
C PHE A 705 18.04 44.44 1.84
N ALA A 706 18.53 45.32 2.72
CA ALA A 706 17.92 45.62 4.02
C ALA A 706 17.06 46.91 4.03
N GLY A 707 16.84 47.54 2.88
CA GLY A 707 16.03 48.76 2.77
C GLY A 707 14.52 48.49 2.76
N ASP A 708 13.74 49.54 2.97
CA ASP A 708 12.28 49.49 2.90
C ASP A 708 11.75 49.55 1.45
N GLY A 709 10.43 49.45 1.28
CA GLY A 709 9.78 49.51 -0.03
C GLY A 709 9.98 50.84 -0.78
N ALA A 710 10.20 51.93 -0.06
CA ALA A 710 10.45 53.25 -0.66
C ALA A 710 11.86 53.32 -1.26
N GLU A 711 12.87 52.83 -0.53
CA GLU A 711 14.24 52.73 -1.02
C GLU A 711 14.35 51.73 -2.19
N ALA A 712 13.61 50.61 -2.13
CA ALA A 712 13.52 49.68 -3.26
C ALA A 712 12.95 50.36 -4.51
N SER A 713 11.88 51.14 -4.36
CA SER A 713 11.26 51.90 -5.46
C SER A 713 12.20 52.96 -6.03
N ARG A 714 12.97 53.64 -5.17
CA ARG A 714 13.98 54.64 -5.55
C ARG A 714 15.17 54.03 -6.30
N ARG A 715 15.66 52.87 -5.84
CA ARG A 715 16.71 52.12 -6.55
C ARG A 715 16.22 51.64 -7.91
N SER A 716 15.00 51.12 -7.95
CA SER A 716 14.35 50.72 -9.20
C SER A 716 14.25 51.88 -10.19
N SER A 717 13.77 53.06 -9.78
CA SER A 717 13.64 54.20 -10.70
C SER A 717 14.97 54.72 -11.24
N ARG A 718 16.07 54.49 -10.51
CA ARG A 718 17.45 54.82 -10.90
C ARG A 718 18.19 53.69 -11.62
N GLY A 719 17.57 52.53 -11.82
CA GLY A 719 18.22 51.38 -12.45
C GLY A 719 19.26 50.67 -11.57
N ILE A 720 19.24 50.89 -10.25
CA ILE A 720 20.13 50.22 -9.30
C ILE A 720 19.54 48.84 -8.97
N PRO A 721 20.33 47.74 -9.07
CA PRO A 721 19.87 46.40 -8.73
C PRO A 721 19.37 46.28 -7.29
N ILE A 722 18.29 45.53 -7.11
CA ILE A 722 17.68 45.29 -5.80
C ILE A 722 17.97 43.86 -5.38
N GLY A 723 18.87 43.72 -4.41
CA GLY A 723 19.24 42.44 -3.79
C GLY A 723 18.05 41.69 -3.18
N ARG A 724 18.34 40.47 -2.71
CA ARG A 724 17.35 39.61 -2.07
C ARG A 724 17.05 40.13 -0.65
N PRO A 725 15.80 40.03 -0.15
CA PRO A 725 15.54 40.26 1.27
C PRO A 725 16.34 39.27 2.16
N PRO A 726 16.69 39.67 3.39
CA PRO A 726 17.46 38.82 4.33
C PRO A 726 16.67 37.59 4.83
N GLU A 727 15.37 37.54 4.60
CA GLU A 727 14.51 36.45 5.05
C GLU A 727 14.55 35.22 4.11
N ILE A 728 14.63 34.03 4.71
CA ILE A 728 14.54 32.75 3.99
C ILE A 728 13.08 32.30 3.99
N GLU A 729 12.31 32.70 2.97
CA GLU A 729 10.95 32.17 2.81
C GLU A 729 10.97 30.73 2.24
N LEU A 730 11.02 29.74 3.12
CA LEU A 730 10.65 28.37 2.76
C LEU A 730 9.13 28.28 2.71
N ARG A 731 8.57 28.18 1.50
CA ARG A 731 7.12 28.10 1.28
C ARG A 731 6.46 27.04 2.19
N ASN A 732 5.76 27.51 3.22
CA ASN A 732 5.01 26.67 4.17
C ASN A 732 3.51 26.95 4.09
N MET A 733 2.88 26.48 3.02
CA MET A 733 1.44 26.73 2.76
C MET A 733 0.50 25.76 3.50
N HIS A 734 0.97 25.01 4.49
CA HIS A 734 0.13 24.00 5.15
C HIS A 734 -1.04 24.64 5.93
N ALA A 735 -0.78 25.76 6.62
CA ALA A 735 -1.82 26.50 7.35
C ALA A 735 -2.84 27.16 6.41
N THR A 736 -2.39 27.76 5.29
CA THR A 736 -3.28 28.37 4.29
C THR A 736 -4.12 27.32 3.55
N TYR A 737 -3.53 26.17 3.23
CA TYR A 737 -4.29 25.03 2.69
C TYR A 737 -5.31 24.49 3.69
N ALA A 738 -4.91 24.29 4.95
CA ALA A 738 -5.82 23.83 6.00
C ALA A 738 -6.98 24.81 6.18
N ALA A 739 -6.70 26.11 6.29
CA ALA A 739 -7.73 27.15 6.37
C ALA A 739 -8.67 27.09 5.17
N THR A 740 -8.15 26.98 3.95
CA THR A 740 -8.96 26.88 2.73
C THR A 740 -9.90 25.68 2.78
N TRP A 741 -9.39 24.49 3.11
CA TRP A 741 -10.19 23.27 3.16
C TRP A 741 -11.19 23.23 4.32
N TYR A 742 -10.81 23.73 5.50
CA TYR A 742 -11.73 23.83 6.64
C TYR A 742 -12.81 24.89 6.39
N SER A 743 -12.49 26.03 5.78
CA SER A 743 -13.48 27.02 5.37
C SER A 743 -14.44 26.45 4.32
N LEU A 744 -13.93 25.72 3.33
CA LEU A 744 -14.78 25.08 2.31
C LEU A 744 -15.67 23.99 2.92
N SER A 745 -15.14 23.18 3.84
CA SER A 745 -15.89 22.15 4.56
C SER A 745 -16.97 22.77 5.45
N ALA A 746 -16.65 23.84 6.19
CA ALA A 746 -17.60 24.56 7.03
C ALA A 746 -18.71 25.22 6.20
N ALA A 747 -18.35 25.88 5.09
CA ALA A 747 -19.31 26.45 4.16
C ALA A 747 -20.24 25.38 3.56
N THR A 748 -19.69 24.22 3.19
CA THR A 748 -20.48 23.09 2.65
C THR A 748 -21.41 22.50 3.72
N ALA A 749 -20.92 22.31 4.94
CA ALA A 749 -21.74 21.83 6.06
C ALA A 749 -22.85 22.83 6.43
N PHE A 750 -22.55 24.13 6.40
CA PHE A 750 -23.53 25.20 6.59
C PHE A 750 -24.60 25.18 5.50
N MET A 751 -24.19 25.11 4.22
CA MET A 751 -25.11 25.01 3.09
C MET A 751 -26.00 23.77 3.17
N PHE A 752 -25.43 22.62 3.55
CA PHE A 752 -26.19 21.38 3.78
C PHE A 752 -27.20 21.54 4.92
N ALA A 753 -26.80 22.15 6.05
CA ALA A 753 -27.69 22.42 7.17
C ALA A 753 -28.83 23.41 6.80
N VAL A 754 -28.54 24.41 5.96
CA VAL A 754 -29.55 25.34 5.43
C VAL A 754 -30.51 24.62 4.48
N LEU A 755 -30.02 23.75 3.61
CA LEU A 755 -30.84 22.96 2.68
C LEU A 755 -31.82 22.04 3.44
N VAL A 756 -31.31 21.32 4.46
CA VAL A 756 -32.12 20.43 5.31
C VAL A 756 -33.16 21.21 6.12
N ARG A 757 -32.84 22.44 6.56
CA ARG A 757 -33.79 23.32 7.25
C ARG A 757 -34.83 23.94 6.31
N ARG A 758 -34.47 24.31 5.08
CA ARG A 758 -35.40 24.84 4.07
C ARG A 758 -36.37 23.79 3.53
N GLY A 759 -35.96 22.52 3.46
CA GLY A 759 -36.84 21.41 3.08
C GLY A 759 -37.95 21.06 4.09
N ARG A 760 -37.99 21.71 5.27
CA ARG A 760 -39.00 21.49 6.32
C ARG A 760 -39.95 22.69 6.52
N GLY A 761 -39.91 23.70 5.64
CA GLY A 761 -40.60 24.98 5.83
C GLY A 761 -41.68 25.35 4.80
N GLY A 762 -42.26 24.39 4.07
CA GLY A 762 -43.40 24.65 3.19
C GLY A 762 -44.71 24.73 3.99
N LYS A 763 -45.08 25.92 4.47
CA LYS A 763 -46.44 26.22 4.92
C LYS A 763 -47.31 26.54 3.70
N ASP A 764 -48.35 25.75 3.48
CA ASP A 764 -49.47 26.07 2.57
C ASP A 764 -50.20 27.33 3.03
N PRO A 765 -50.48 28.29 2.12
CA PRO A 765 -51.57 29.23 2.32
C PRO A 765 -52.66 29.04 1.27
N LYS A 766 -53.86 28.70 1.79
CA LYS A 766 -55.17 29.13 1.30
C LYS A 766 -55.53 28.85 -0.17
N PHE A 767 -56.39 27.85 -0.40
CA PHE A 767 -57.51 27.98 -1.33
C PHE A 767 -58.68 27.08 -0.90
N ILE A 768 -59.65 27.67 -0.19
CA ILE A 768 -61.02 27.13 -0.06
C ILE A 768 -61.97 28.15 -0.70
N ARG A 769 -62.81 27.63 -1.62
CA ARG A 769 -64.10 28.12 -2.14
C ARG A 769 -64.17 29.29 -3.13
N ARG A 770 -64.58 28.95 -4.36
CA ARG A 770 -65.79 29.38 -5.13
C ARG A 770 -65.52 28.96 -6.58
N MET A 771 -66.43 28.44 -7.41
CA MET A 771 -67.86 28.18 -7.40
C MET A 771 -68.11 27.27 -8.63
N THR A 772 -69.27 26.59 -8.64
CA THR A 772 -69.91 25.83 -9.75
C THR A 772 -69.24 24.57 -10.27
#